data_AF-A0A2K4AKZ3-F1
#
_entry.id   AF-A0A2K4AKZ3-F1
#
_cell.length_a   1.000
_cell.length_b   1.000
_cell.length_c   1.000
_cell.angle_alpha   90.00
_cell.angle_beta   90.00
_cell.angle_gamma   90.00
#
_symmetry.space_group_name_H-M   'P 1'
#
loop_
_entity.id
_entity.type
_entity.pdbx_description
1 polymer ?
#
loop_
_entity_poly.entity_id
_entity_poly.type
_entity_poly.pdbx_seq_one_letter_code
_entity_poly.pdbx_strand_id
1 'polypeptide(L)'
;MNFPWDQLLVKGNWMITMAQIGAPFLVIGLIAVITYFKLWKYLYREWFTSVDHKKIGVMYLICAVLMFVRGGIDALLIRAQLTVPDNKFLESNHYNEIFSTHGVIMIIFMAMPFIFGLWNIVVPLQIGARDVAFPVLNNVSFWLFFAGMILFNLSFIIGGSPAAGWTNYAPLAGEFSPGPGVNYYLIAIQISGLGTLATGINFFVTILRCKTPTMKFMQMPMFTVTTFITTLIVILAFPPLTVALALMTTDRIFDTAFFTVANGGMPMLWANFFWVWGHPEVYIVILPAFGIYSEIIPTFARKRLFGHQSMVWATAGIAFLSFLVWVHHFFTMGNGALINSFFSISTMLIGIPTGVKLFNWLLTLYKGRITFESPMLFSLAFIPNFLLGGVTGVMLAMASADYQYHNTYFLVAHFHYTLVTGVVFACLAGLIFWYPKMMGYKLNETLNKWCFWFFMIGFNVCFLPQFILGLDGMPRRLYTYMPSDGWFLLNFISTIGALLMAIGFLFLVVSIVYSHFKSPREATGDNWDGLGRTLEWTTASAIPPKYNFAITPDWNDYDTFVDMKEHGRHYLDNHNYKDIHMPNNTPVGFWIGIFMTIGGFFLIFETVIPALLCLFGIFGTMIYRSFQVDHGYHIPAAEVAETEARLREARIKEREAVSHES
;
A
#
# COMPACT_ATOMS: atom_id res chain seq x y z
N MET A 1 -16.12 -4.43 36.06
CA MET A 1 -15.49 -3.76 34.90
C MET A 1 -16.24 -2.47 34.66
N ASN A 2 -15.58 -1.33 34.81
CA ASN A 2 -16.17 -0.02 34.48
C ASN A 2 -15.95 0.24 32.99
N PHE A 3 -16.72 -0.44 32.14
CA PHE A 3 -16.66 -0.22 30.69
C PHE A 3 -17.61 0.94 30.32
N PRO A 4 -17.18 1.94 29.53
CA PRO A 4 -17.98 3.12 29.20
C PRO A 4 -19.03 2.81 28.12
N TRP A 5 -20.12 2.13 28.52
CA TRP A 5 -21.21 1.71 27.63
C TRP A 5 -21.89 2.89 26.91
N ASP A 6 -21.88 4.07 27.50
CA ASP A 6 -22.43 5.30 26.94
C ASP A 6 -21.65 5.84 25.74
N GLN A 7 -20.37 5.50 25.63
CA GLN A 7 -19.49 5.93 24.53
C GLN A 7 -19.55 4.99 23.31
N LEU A 8 -20.20 3.82 23.41
CA LEU A 8 -20.23 2.85 22.31
C LEU A 8 -20.97 3.37 21.08
N LEU A 9 -22.11 4.04 21.27
CA LEU A 9 -22.94 4.49 20.16
C LEU A 9 -22.75 5.98 19.92
N VAL A 10 -22.20 6.32 18.76
CA VAL A 10 -22.16 7.69 18.25
C VAL A 10 -23.60 8.11 17.90
N LYS A 11 -24.11 9.17 18.53
CA LYS A 11 -25.47 9.69 18.34
C LYS A 11 -25.44 10.98 17.52
N GLY A 12 -26.56 11.30 16.85
CA GLY A 12 -26.79 12.63 16.28
C GLY A 12 -26.51 12.79 14.79
N ASN A 13 -26.07 11.74 14.08
CA ASN A 13 -25.87 11.79 12.63
C ASN A 13 -26.56 10.60 11.94
N TRP A 14 -27.43 10.89 10.97
CA TRP A 14 -28.19 9.86 10.26
C TRP A 14 -27.29 8.94 9.41
N MET A 15 -26.20 9.44 8.82
CA MET A 15 -25.26 8.63 8.03
C MET A 15 -24.53 7.64 8.94
N ILE A 16 -24.07 8.11 10.11
CA ILE A 16 -23.41 7.25 11.10
C ILE A 16 -24.41 6.23 11.65
N THR A 17 -25.64 6.64 11.94
CA THR A 17 -26.71 5.74 12.41
C THR A 17 -27.01 4.65 11.37
N MET A 18 -27.11 5.02 10.08
CA MET A 18 -27.32 4.06 9.00
C MET A 18 -26.14 3.09 8.86
N ALA A 19 -24.89 3.56 9.05
CA ALA A 19 -23.72 2.70 9.05
C ALA A 19 -23.70 1.76 10.26
N GLN A 20 -24.04 2.25 11.46
CA GLN A 20 -24.16 1.46 12.68
C GLN A 20 -25.23 0.36 12.58
N ILE A 21 -26.31 0.61 11.85
CA ILE A 21 -27.35 -0.39 11.56
C ILE A 21 -26.87 -1.35 10.47
N GLY A 22 -26.35 -0.83 9.36
CA GLY A 22 -25.99 -1.61 8.18
C GLY A 22 -24.79 -2.53 8.38
N ALA A 23 -23.77 -2.10 9.14
CA ALA A 23 -22.55 -2.87 9.34
C ALA A 23 -22.80 -4.23 10.04
N PRO A 24 -23.57 -4.32 11.14
CA PRO A 24 -23.99 -5.61 11.71
C PRO A 24 -24.72 -6.50 10.71
N PHE A 25 -25.64 -5.96 9.91
CA PHE A 25 -26.34 -6.75 8.88
C PHE A 25 -25.40 -7.28 7.79
N LEU A 26 -24.41 -6.47 7.39
CA LEU A 26 -23.38 -6.91 6.43
C LEU A 26 -22.51 -8.02 7.02
N VAL A 27 -22.10 -7.91 8.29
CA VAL A 27 -21.33 -8.95 8.99
C VAL A 27 -22.16 -10.24 9.13
N ILE A 28 -23.41 -10.13 9.56
CA ILE A 28 -24.33 -11.27 9.67
C ILE A 28 -24.56 -11.92 8.30
N GLY A 29 -24.75 -11.12 7.25
CA GLY A 29 -24.90 -11.59 5.87
C GLY A 29 -23.67 -12.35 5.39
N LEU A 30 -22.46 -11.83 5.65
CA LEU A 30 -21.21 -12.51 5.33
C LEU A 30 -21.09 -13.85 6.06
N ILE A 31 -21.35 -13.86 7.37
CA ILE A 31 -21.34 -15.07 8.20
C ILE A 31 -22.36 -16.09 7.68
N ALA A 32 -23.56 -15.64 7.30
CA ALA A 32 -24.60 -16.49 6.75
C ALA A 32 -24.18 -17.10 5.41
N VAL A 33 -23.59 -16.32 4.50
CA VAL A 33 -23.07 -16.81 3.21
C VAL A 33 -21.95 -17.85 3.42
N ILE A 34 -20.96 -17.55 4.27
CA ILE A 34 -19.86 -18.47 4.57
C ILE A 34 -20.39 -19.77 5.19
N THR A 35 -21.38 -19.68 6.08
CA THR A 35 -21.99 -20.83 6.75
C THR A 35 -22.84 -21.66 5.79
N TYR A 36 -23.66 -20.99 4.96
CA TYR A 36 -24.52 -21.63 3.96
C TYR A 36 -23.70 -22.44 2.94
N PHE A 37 -22.61 -21.87 2.44
CA PHE A 37 -21.70 -22.57 1.52
C PHE A 37 -20.65 -23.45 2.23
N LYS A 38 -20.71 -23.59 3.56
CA LYS A 38 -19.80 -24.42 4.39
C LYS A 38 -18.31 -24.09 4.19
N LEU A 39 -17.99 -22.82 3.97
CA LEU A 39 -16.64 -22.37 3.61
C LEU A 39 -15.68 -22.23 4.80
N TRP A 40 -16.17 -22.31 6.05
CA TRP A 40 -15.35 -22.14 7.26
C TRP A 40 -14.10 -23.02 7.30
N LYS A 41 -14.24 -24.32 6.99
CA LYS A 41 -13.11 -25.26 6.99
C LYS A 41 -12.09 -24.93 5.91
N TYR A 42 -12.57 -24.52 4.74
CA TYR A 42 -11.72 -24.11 3.62
C TYR A 42 -10.96 -22.83 3.95
N LEU A 43 -11.66 -21.77 4.38
CA LEU A 43 -11.05 -20.49 4.77
C LEU A 43 -9.99 -20.68 5.86
N TYR A 44 -10.31 -21.45 6.90
CA TYR A 44 -9.37 -21.69 7.99
C TYR A 44 -8.11 -22.43 7.51
N ARG A 45 -8.25 -23.53 6.76
CA ARG A 45 -7.10 -24.35 6.33
C ARG A 45 -6.30 -23.76 5.18
N GLU A 46 -6.97 -23.11 4.23
CA GLU A 46 -6.34 -22.67 2.98
C GLU A 46 -5.94 -21.21 2.97
N TRP A 47 -6.56 -20.36 3.78
CA TRP A 47 -6.29 -18.91 3.76
C TRP A 47 -5.80 -18.40 5.10
N PHE A 48 -6.56 -18.58 6.18
CA PHE A 48 -6.23 -17.94 7.46
C PHE A 48 -4.93 -18.45 8.08
N THR A 49 -4.68 -19.75 7.93
CA THR A 49 -3.46 -20.41 8.42
C THR A 49 -2.35 -20.49 7.36
N SER A 50 -2.57 -19.94 6.17
CA SER A 50 -1.62 -20.04 5.06
C SER A 50 -0.33 -19.27 5.35
N VAL A 51 0.79 -19.90 5.02
CA VAL A 51 2.13 -19.27 5.02
C VAL A 51 2.64 -18.94 3.61
N ASP A 52 1.96 -19.42 2.56
CA ASP A 52 2.29 -19.12 1.15
C ASP A 52 2.22 -17.62 0.89
N HIS A 53 3.36 -17.02 0.53
CA HIS A 53 3.49 -15.62 0.17
C HIS A 53 2.48 -15.14 -0.87
N LYS A 54 2.10 -15.98 -1.85
CA LYS A 54 1.12 -15.63 -2.88
C LYS A 54 -0.26 -15.37 -2.27
N LYS A 55 -0.72 -16.27 -1.40
CA LYS A 55 -2.03 -16.16 -0.74
C LYS A 55 -2.06 -14.99 0.24
N ILE A 56 -0.99 -14.80 1.02
CA ILE A 56 -0.84 -13.64 1.91
C ILE A 56 -0.90 -12.33 1.11
N GLY A 57 -0.19 -12.25 -0.01
CA GLY A 57 -0.21 -11.08 -0.87
C GLY A 57 -1.61 -10.79 -1.45
N VAL A 58 -2.36 -11.82 -1.87
CA VAL A 58 -3.75 -11.66 -2.32
C VAL A 58 -4.65 -11.15 -1.18
N MET A 59 -4.49 -11.64 0.06
CA MET A 59 -5.26 -11.13 1.19
C MET A 59 -4.97 -9.65 1.48
N TYR A 60 -3.70 -9.23 1.40
CA TYR A 60 -3.32 -7.83 1.50
C TYR A 60 -3.98 -6.97 0.41
N LEU A 61 -3.96 -7.42 -0.85
CA LEU A 61 -4.57 -6.69 -1.97
C LEU A 61 -6.09 -6.57 -1.84
N ILE A 62 -6.78 -7.63 -1.38
CA ILE A 62 -8.22 -7.57 -1.11
C ILE A 62 -8.50 -6.49 -0.06
N CYS A 63 -7.76 -6.48 1.05
CA CYS A 63 -7.91 -5.47 2.08
C CYS A 63 -7.64 -4.07 1.53
N ALA A 64 -6.56 -3.89 0.77
CA ALA A 64 -6.20 -2.60 0.19
C ALA A 64 -7.28 -2.08 -0.79
N VAL A 65 -7.86 -2.93 -1.63
CA VAL A 65 -8.95 -2.54 -2.54
C VAL A 65 -10.21 -2.15 -1.77
N LEU A 66 -10.57 -2.89 -0.70
CA LEU A 66 -11.70 -2.51 0.16
C LEU A 66 -11.46 -1.17 0.86
N MET A 67 -10.23 -0.93 1.33
CA MET A 67 -9.83 0.33 1.95
C MET A 67 -9.75 1.48 0.93
N PHE A 68 -9.42 1.19 -0.33
CA PHE A 68 -9.49 2.17 -1.41
C PHE A 68 -10.94 2.61 -1.69
N VAL A 69 -11.90 1.67 -1.65
CA VAL A 69 -13.34 2.00 -1.72
C VAL A 69 -13.75 2.88 -0.56
N ARG A 70 -13.41 2.47 0.68
CA ARG A 70 -13.73 3.24 1.90
C ARG A 70 -13.16 4.66 1.80
N GLY A 71 -11.85 4.79 1.57
CA GLY A 71 -11.20 6.10 1.50
C GLY A 71 -11.68 6.94 0.32
N GLY A 72 -12.08 6.30 -0.79
CA GLY A 72 -12.72 6.96 -1.93
C GLY A 72 -14.10 7.54 -1.58
N ILE A 73 -14.93 6.80 -0.82
CA ILE A 73 -16.21 7.31 -0.32
C ILE A 73 -15.97 8.52 0.60
N ASP A 74 -15.01 8.44 1.52
CA ASP A 74 -14.66 9.57 2.40
C ASP A 74 -14.25 10.81 1.58
N ALA A 75 -13.44 10.62 0.53
CA ALA A 75 -13.05 11.71 -0.37
C ALA A 75 -14.25 12.33 -1.10
N LEU A 76 -15.19 11.50 -1.58
CA LEU A 76 -16.41 11.98 -2.22
C LEU A 76 -17.30 12.76 -1.25
N LEU A 77 -17.41 12.33 0.01
CA LEU A 77 -18.17 13.06 1.04
C LEU A 77 -17.53 14.42 1.35
N ILE A 78 -16.20 14.48 1.48
CA ILE A 78 -15.45 15.73 1.65
C ILE A 78 -15.72 16.68 0.47
N ARG A 79 -15.62 16.19 -0.77
CA ARG A 79 -15.85 17.00 -1.97
C ARG A 79 -17.30 17.40 -2.13
N ALA A 80 -18.25 16.53 -1.79
CA ALA A 80 -19.67 16.83 -1.79
C ALA A 80 -19.98 18.01 -0.85
N GLN A 81 -19.45 17.98 0.38
CA GLN A 81 -19.57 19.10 1.31
C GLN A 81 -18.99 20.39 0.73
N LEU A 82 -17.81 20.33 0.10
CA LEU A 82 -17.12 21.50 -0.43
C LEU A 82 -17.55 21.94 -1.83
N THR A 83 -18.66 21.41 -2.36
CA THR A 83 -19.09 21.72 -3.74
C THR A 83 -19.60 23.15 -3.90
N VAL A 84 -20.30 23.66 -2.89
CA VAL A 84 -20.94 24.97 -2.88
C VAL A 84 -20.60 25.69 -1.57
N PRO A 85 -20.53 27.04 -1.56
CA PRO A 85 -20.38 27.80 -0.33
C PRO A 85 -21.55 27.57 0.63
N ASP A 86 -21.29 27.69 1.93
CA ASP A 86 -22.26 27.52 3.03
C ASP A 86 -23.07 26.21 3.01
N ASN A 87 -22.51 25.15 2.41
CA ASN A 87 -23.15 23.84 2.36
C ASN A 87 -23.31 23.25 3.77
N LYS A 88 -24.40 22.52 3.98
CA LYS A 88 -24.77 21.92 5.28
C LYS A 88 -24.86 20.39 5.21
N PHE A 89 -24.20 19.78 4.24
CA PHE A 89 -24.23 18.32 4.05
C PHE A 89 -23.47 17.59 5.18
N LEU A 90 -22.31 18.11 5.59
CA LEU A 90 -21.53 17.66 6.73
C LEU A 90 -21.35 18.80 7.74
N GLU A 91 -21.56 18.49 9.01
CA GLU A 91 -21.17 19.36 10.12
C GLU A 91 -19.65 19.33 10.33
N SER A 92 -19.11 20.31 11.06
CA SER A 92 -17.67 20.51 11.25
C SER A 92 -16.97 19.28 11.86
N ASN A 93 -17.53 18.70 12.93
CA ASN A 93 -16.94 17.53 13.58
C ASN A 93 -16.92 16.31 12.65
N HIS A 94 -18.04 16.02 11.98
CA HIS A 94 -18.11 14.89 11.06
C HIS A 94 -17.20 15.07 9.84
N TYR A 95 -17.05 16.30 9.32
CA TYR A 95 -16.07 16.61 8.28
C TYR A 95 -14.64 16.31 8.73
N ASN A 96 -14.28 16.73 9.95
CA ASN A 96 -12.95 16.49 10.51
C ASN A 96 -12.67 15.00 10.74
N GLU A 97 -13.66 14.25 11.20
CA GLU A 97 -13.59 12.80 11.34
C GLU A 97 -13.35 12.10 10.00
N ILE A 98 -14.15 12.42 8.98
CA ILE A 98 -14.03 11.85 7.62
C ILE A 98 -12.67 12.21 7.01
N PHE A 99 -12.25 13.48 7.10
CA PHE A 99 -10.96 13.93 6.57
C PHE A 99 -9.77 13.23 7.24
N SER A 100 -9.79 13.11 8.57
CA SER A 100 -8.71 12.45 9.33
C SER A 100 -8.61 10.98 8.94
N THR A 101 -9.77 10.33 8.90
CA THR A 101 -9.94 8.95 8.52
C THR A 101 -9.47 8.67 7.09
N HIS A 102 -9.88 9.49 6.12
CA HIS A 102 -9.46 9.38 4.74
C HIS A 102 -7.92 9.34 4.63
N GLY A 103 -7.24 10.29 5.27
CA GLY A 103 -5.77 10.35 5.23
C GLY A 103 -5.10 9.10 5.81
N VAL A 104 -5.57 8.62 6.97
CA VAL A 104 -5.02 7.42 7.61
C VAL A 104 -5.29 6.17 6.78
N ILE A 105 -6.51 6.02 6.27
CA ILE A 105 -6.91 4.89 5.42
C ILE A 105 -6.05 4.83 4.17
N MET A 106 -5.92 5.95 3.46
CA MET A 106 -5.28 5.94 2.16
C MET A 106 -3.78 5.65 2.25
N ILE A 107 -3.10 6.13 3.30
CA ILE A 107 -1.66 5.91 3.46
C ILE A 107 -1.39 4.55 4.13
N ILE A 108 -1.95 4.32 5.31
CA ILE A 108 -1.60 3.18 6.17
C ILE A 108 -2.35 1.90 5.78
N PHE A 109 -3.63 2.01 5.46
CA PHE A 109 -4.50 0.84 5.25
C PHE A 109 -4.83 0.56 3.78
N MET A 110 -4.38 1.40 2.85
CA MET A 110 -4.52 1.21 1.41
C MET A 110 -3.17 1.15 0.72
N ALA A 111 -2.40 2.25 0.65
CA ALA A 111 -1.17 2.29 -0.15
C ALA A 111 -0.13 1.26 0.32
N MET A 112 0.14 1.24 1.63
CA MET A 112 1.07 0.30 2.25
C MET A 112 0.71 -1.18 2.01
N PRO A 113 -0.48 -1.68 2.39
CA PRO A 113 -0.84 -3.07 2.14
C PRO A 113 -0.98 -3.39 0.65
N PHE A 114 -1.31 -2.42 -0.21
CA PHE A 114 -1.31 -2.66 -1.65
C PHE A 114 0.10 -3.02 -2.14
N ILE A 115 1.08 -2.18 -1.79
CA ILE A 115 2.48 -2.39 -2.14
C ILE A 115 3.02 -3.68 -1.50
N PHE A 116 2.75 -3.92 -0.22
CA PHE A 116 3.19 -5.16 0.46
C PHE A 116 2.52 -6.41 -0.10
N GLY A 117 1.28 -6.30 -0.58
CA GLY A 117 0.61 -7.36 -1.32
C GLY A 117 1.36 -7.73 -2.60
N LEU A 118 1.74 -6.71 -3.38
CA LEU A 118 2.56 -6.91 -4.58
C LEU A 118 3.96 -7.44 -4.26
N TRP A 119 4.62 -6.98 -3.19
CA TRP A 119 5.89 -7.55 -2.72
C TRP A 119 5.76 -9.04 -2.47
N ASN A 120 4.74 -9.42 -1.71
CA ASN A 120 4.45 -10.79 -1.35
C ASN A 120 4.25 -11.66 -2.58
N ILE A 121 3.50 -11.21 -3.58
CA ILE A 121 3.26 -12.02 -4.78
C ILE A 121 4.50 -12.09 -5.67
N VAL A 122 5.15 -10.95 -5.93
CA VAL A 122 6.07 -10.81 -7.07
C VAL A 122 7.54 -10.98 -6.66
N VAL A 123 7.98 -10.47 -5.50
CA VAL A 123 9.41 -10.44 -5.15
C VAL A 123 10.02 -11.85 -5.04
N PRO A 124 9.40 -12.83 -4.34
CA PRO A 124 9.95 -14.20 -4.32
C PRO A 124 10.04 -14.82 -5.72
N LEU A 125 9.09 -14.51 -6.61
CA LEU A 125 9.11 -14.96 -8.00
C LEU A 125 10.25 -14.31 -8.80
N GLN A 126 10.47 -13.01 -8.61
CA GLN A 126 11.53 -12.25 -9.28
C GLN A 126 12.94 -12.67 -8.89
N ILE A 127 13.14 -13.20 -7.68
CA ILE A 127 14.44 -13.65 -7.18
C ILE A 127 14.62 -15.18 -7.26
N GLY A 128 13.62 -15.92 -7.75
CA GLY A 128 13.68 -17.38 -7.92
C GLY A 128 13.60 -18.16 -6.62
N ALA A 129 13.02 -17.55 -5.58
CA ALA A 129 12.80 -18.17 -4.29
C ALA A 129 11.48 -18.96 -4.29
N ARG A 130 11.42 -20.00 -3.45
CA ARG A 130 10.21 -20.81 -3.25
C ARG A 130 9.21 -20.16 -2.29
N ASP A 131 9.72 -19.37 -1.34
CA ASP A 131 8.94 -18.60 -0.38
C ASP A 131 9.81 -17.46 0.19
N VAL A 132 9.24 -16.66 1.09
CA VAL A 132 9.98 -15.66 1.89
C VAL A 132 10.85 -16.32 2.98
N ALA A 133 11.81 -15.58 3.52
CA ALA A 133 12.74 -16.07 4.54
C ALA A 133 12.04 -16.54 5.82
N PHE A 134 10.98 -15.84 6.25
CA PHE A 134 10.22 -16.17 7.46
C PHE A 134 8.71 -16.29 7.16
N PRO A 135 8.24 -17.45 6.64
CA PRO A 135 6.83 -17.63 6.23
C PRO A 135 5.82 -17.45 7.38
N VAL A 136 6.17 -17.89 8.59
CA VAL A 136 5.33 -17.70 9.79
C VAL A 136 5.25 -16.23 10.18
N LEU A 137 6.38 -15.51 10.15
CA LEU A 137 6.41 -14.08 10.44
C LEU A 137 5.56 -13.30 9.43
N ASN A 138 5.57 -13.73 8.16
CA ASN A 138 4.73 -13.16 7.11
C ASN A 138 3.23 -13.28 7.42
N ASN A 139 2.79 -14.46 7.89
CA ASN A 139 1.41 -14.68 8.34
C ASN A 139 1.06 -13.79 9.54
N VAL A 140 1.94 -13.69 10.54
CA VAL A 140 1.76 -12.80 11.70
C VAL A 140 1.66 -11.34 11.28
N SER A 141 2.55 -10.87 10.39
CA SER A 141 2.54 -9.49 9.88
C SER A 141 1.20 -9.12 9.26
N PHE A 142 0.64 -9.99 8.42
CA PHE A 142 -0.68 -9.76 7.81
C PHE A 142 -1.78 -9.64 8.86
N TRP A 143 -1.80 -10.53 9.85
CA TRP A 143 -2.86 -10.52 10.87
C TRP A 143 -2.74 -9.34 11.85
N LEU A 144 -1.54 -8.83 12.12
CA LEU A 144 -1.34 -7.59 12.86
C LEU A 144 -1.84 -6.36 12.08
N PHE A 145 -1.51 -6.29 10.79
CA PHE A 145 -2.07 -5.28 9.89
C PHE A 145 -3.61 -5.35 9.88
N PHE A 146 -4.18 -6.55 9.70
CA PHE A 146 -5.62 -6.76 9.64
C PHE A 146 -6.30 -6.38 10.97
N ALA A 147 -5.69 -6.72 12.12
CA ALA A 147 -6.19 -6.32 13.43
C ALA A 147 -6.25 -4.79 13.58
N GLY A 148 -5.17 -4.09 13.21
CA GLY A 148 -5.15 -2.62 13.19
C GLY A 148 -6.20 -2.03 12.25
N MET A 149 -6.33 -2.59 11.04
CA MET A 149 -7.32 -2.16 10.05
C MET A 149 -8.75 -2.31 10.59
N ILE A 150 -9.09 -3.45 11.18
CA ILE A 150 -10.40 -3.68 11.77
C ILE A 150 -10.65 -2.70 12.90
N LEU A 151 -9.71 -2.55 13.84
CA LEU A 151 -9.85 -1.58 14.95
C LEU A 151 -10.11 -0.16 14.43
N PHE A 152 -9.33 0.31 13.45
CA PHE A 152 -9.52 1.66 12.92
C PHE A 152 -10.86 1.82 12.20
N ASN A 153 -11.35 0.80 11.47
CA ASN A 153 -12.65 0.87 10.82
C ASN A 153 -13.83 0.75 11.81
N LEU A 154 -13.65 0.08 12.96
CA LEU A 154 -14.66 0.05 14.01
C LEU A 154 -14.94 1.45 14.58
N SER A 155 -13.96 2.36 14.56
CA SER A 155 -14.13 3.75 15.03
C SER A 155 -15.27 4.51 14.33
N PHE A 156 -15.64 4.11 13.11
CA PHE A 156 -16.72 4.75 12.37
C PHE A 156 -18.11 4.43 12.94
N ILE A 157 -18.27 3.25 13.54
CA ILE A 157 -19.55 2.77 14.06
C ILE A 157 -19.58 2.74 15.59
N ILE A 158 -18.43 2.55 16.24
CA ILE A 158 -18.30 2.41 17.69
C ILE A 158 -17.30 3.45 18.21
N GLY A 159 -17.68 4.24 19.22
CA GLY A 159 -16.78 5.20 19.89
C GLY A 159 -16.55 6.53 19.15
N GLY A 160 -16.57 6.55 17.81
CA GLY A 160 -16.31 7.75 17.01
C GLY A 160 -14.89 7.78 16.45
N SER A 161 -14.75 8.39 15.27
CA SER A 161 -13.48 8.45 14.53
C SER A 161 -12.57 9.57 15.06
N PRO A 162 -11.25 9.50 14.85
CA PRO A 162 -10.35 10.61 15.20
C PRO A 162 -10.66 11.87 14.38
N ALA A 163 -10.58 13.05 14.99
CA ALA A 163 -10.91 14.34 14.35
C ALA A 163 -9.72 15.33 14.27
N ALA A 164 -8.49 14.91 14.60
CA ALA A 164 -7.31 15.79 14.67
C ALA A 164 -6.40 15.74 13.41
N GLY A 165 -6.91 15.22 12.29
CA GLY A 165 -6.17 14.96 11.06
C GLY A 165 -5.27 13.72 11.15
N TRP A 166 -4.78 13.25 10.00
CA TRP A 166 -3.90 12.07 9.96
C TRP A 166 -2.55 12.27 10.66
N THR A 167 -2.12 13.52 10.86
CA THR A 167 -0.91 13.89 11.62
C THR A 167 -1.12 13.92 13.13
N ASN A 168 -2.39 13.96 13.56
CA ASN A 168 -2.81 13.85 14.95
C ASN A 168 -1.98 14.70 15.94
N TYR A 169 -1.79 15.99 15.61
CA TYR A 169 -0.85 16.86 16.35
C TYR A 169 -1.30 17.11 17.79
N ALA A 170 -0.35 17.06 18.74
CA ALA A 170 -0.50 17.69 20.04
C ALA A 170 -0.48 19.23 19.89
N PRO A 171 -1.24 19.99 20.72
CA PRO A 171 -2.07 19.51 21.83
C PRO A 171 -3.47 19.04 21.40
N LEU A 172 -3.91 19.27 20.16
CA LEU A 172 -5.27 18.96 19.71
C LEU A 172 -5.66 17.49 19.93
N ALA A 173 -4.76 16.56 19.60
CA ALA A 173 -4.95 15.13 19.78
C ALA A 173 -4.82 14.65 21.25
N GLY A 174 -4.33 15.50 22.15
CA GLY A 174 -4.23 15.22 23.58
C GLY A 174 -5.41 15.84 24.33
N GLU A 175 -5.10 16.89 25.09
CA GLU A 175 -6.00 17.59 26.02
C GLU A 175 -7.34 18.02 25.40
N PHE A 176 -7.38 18.33 24.10
CA PHE A 176 -8.59 18.85 23.43
C PHE A 176 -9.47 17.77 22.78
N SER A 177 -9.06 16.50 22.81
CA SER A 177 -9.81 15.38 22.22
C SER A 177 -9.98 14.23 23.23
N PRO A 178 -10.82 14.36 24.27
CA PRO A 178 -10.91 13.37 25.35
C PRO A 178 -11.60 12.06 24.95
N GLY A 179 -12.29 12.00 23.81
CA GLY A 179 -13.01 10.80 23.36
C GLY A 179 -12.10 9.66 22.84
N PRO A 180 -12.67 8.47 22.57
CA PRO A 180 -11.91 7.29 22.17
C PRO A 180 -11.36 7.37 20.73
N GLY A 181 -11.78 8.35 19.92
CA GLY A 181 -11.37 8.48 18.52
C GLY A 181 -9.85 8.58 18.33
N VAL A 182 -9.16 9.35 19.17
CA VAL A 182 -7.68 9.40 19.12
C VAL A 182 -7.06 8.09 19.61
N ASN A 183 -7.67 7.42 20.60
CA ASN A 183 -7.18 6.11 21.06
C ASN A 183 -7.26 5.07 19.93
N TYR A 184 -8.31 5.11 19.09
CA TYR A 184 -8.39 4.29 17.87
C TYR A 184 -7.19 4.53 16.94
N TYR A 185 -6.86 5.80 16.65
CA TYR A 185 -5.69 6.15 15.84
C TYR A 185 -4.41 5.54 16.42
N LEU A 186 -4.16 5.76 17.71
CA LEU A 186 -2.92 5.36 18.36
C LEU A 186 -2.75 3.84 18.40
N ILE A 187 -3.75 3.13 18.92
CA ILE A 187 -3.67 1.68 19.13
C ILE A 187 -3.72 0.92 17.80
N ALA A 188 -4.58 1.32 16.85
CA ALA A 188 -4.68 0.64 15.57
C ALA A 188 -3.39 0.73 14.75
N ILE A 189 -2.80 1.94 14.68
CA ILE A 189 -1.56 2.16 13.94
C ILE A 189 -0.38 1.49 14.67
N GLN A 190 -0.36 1.50 16.01
CA GLN A 190 0.66 0.79 16.78
C GLN A 190 0.70 -0.71 16.44
N ILE A 191 -0.46 -1.37 16.45
CA ILE A 191 -0.57 -2.80 16.14
C ILE A 191 -0.17 -3.07 14.67
N SER A 192 -0.69 -2.26 13.73
CA SER A 192 -0.34 -2.39 12.32
C SER A 192 1.16 -2.14 12.08
N GLY A 193 1.77 -1.18 12.79
CA GLY A 193 3.17 -0.83 12.68
C GLY A 193 4.12 -1.96 13.07
N LEU A 194 3.76 -2.78 14.06
CA LEU A 194 4.49 -4.00 14.39
C LEU A 194 4.50 -5.00 13.22
N GLY A 195 3.35 -5.16 12.55
CA GLY A 195 3.24 -6.00 11.36
C GLY A 195 4.07 -5.47 10.19
N THR A 196 4.07 -4.15 9.97
CA THR A 196 4.88 -3.49 8.95
C THR A 196 6.38 -3.68 9.19
N LEU A 197 6.85 -3.48 10.43
CA LEU A 197 8.26 -3.67 10.79
C LEU A 197 8.70 -5.11 10.53
N ALA A 198 7.88 -6.09 10.94
CA ALA A 198 8.12 -7.50 10.69
C ALA A 198 8.17 -7.84 9.19
N THR A 199 7.30 -7.23 8.37
CA THR A 199 7.34 -7.35 6.90
C THR A 199 8.66 -6.79 6.34
N GLY A 200 9.10 -5.61 6.80
CA GLY A 200 10.38 -5.01 6.40
C GLY A 200 11.56 -5.94 6.65
N ILE A 201 11.68 -6.48 7.87
CA ILE A 201 12.73 -7.43 8.25
C ILE A 201 12.68 -8.70 7.37
N ASN A 202 11.48 -9.23 7.13
CA ASN A 202 11.31 -10.45 6.35
C ASN A 202 11.80 -10.29 4.90
N PHE A 203 11.36 -9.23 4.21
CA PHE A 203 11.76 -9.00 2.82
C PHE A 203 13.23 -8.58 2.69
N PHE A 204 13.78 -7.86 3.68
CA PHE A 204 15.21 -7.54 3.72
C PHE A 204 16.07 -8.82 3.69
N VAL A 205 15.76 -9.79 4.57
CA VAL A 205 16.48 -11.07 4.61
C VAL A 205 16.20 -11.91 3.36
N THR A 206 14.94 -11.94 2.90
CA THR A 206 14.52 -12.70 1.72
C THR A 206 15.34 -12.31 0.48
N ILE A 207 15.43 -11.01 0.18
CA ILE A 207 16.12 -10.55 -1.03
C ILE A 207 17.63 -10.81 -0.95
N LEU A 208 18.24 -10.66 0.24
CA LEU A 208 19.68 -10.89 0.40
C LEU A 208 20.06 -12.37 0.32
N ARG A 209 19.27 -13.24 0.96
CA ARG A 209 19.66 -14.62 1.27
C ARG A 209 18.91 -15.70 0.47
N CYS A 210 17.74 -15.41 -0.08
CA CYS A 210 16.90 -16.41 -0.77
C CYS A 210 16.93 -16.30 -2.31
N LYS A 211 17.60 -15.30 -2.87
CA LYS A 211 17.76 -15.15 -4.33
C LYS A 211 18.53 -16.32 -4.95
N THR A 212 18.35 -16.56 -6.26
CA THR A 212 19.09 -17.60 -6.96
C THR A 212 20.61 -17.40 -6.84
N PRO A 213 21.41 -18.48 -6.76
CA PRO A 213 22.85 -18.37 -6.48
C PRO A 213 23.63 -17.50 -7.46
N THR A 214 23.21 -17.45 -8.72
CA THR A 214 23.90 -16.72 -9.78
C THR A 214 23.52 -15.23 -9.83
N MET A 215 22.38 -14.84 -9.24
CA MET A 215 21.83 -13.49 -9.34
C MET A 215 22.63 -12.50 -8.48
N LYS A 216 23.35 -11.57 -9.12
CA LYS A 216 24.05 -10.48 -8.41
C LYS A 216 23.08 -9.34 -8.11
N PHE A 217 23.38 -8.58 -7.05
CA PHE A 217 22.51 -7.49 -6.59
C PHE A 217 22.22 -6.44 -7.68
N MET A 218 23.26 -5.99 -8.38
CA MET A 218 23.15 -4.98 -9.45
C MET A 218 22.49 -5.50 -10.74
N GLN A 219 22.06 -6.76 -10.77
CA GLN A 219 21.41 -7.39 -11.92
C GLN A 219 19.94 -7.77 -11.60
N MET A 220 19.48 -7.51 -10.38
CA MET A 220 18.11 -7.80 -9.97
C MET A 220 17.10 -6.89 -10.70
N PRO A 221 15.85 -7.38 -10.88
CA PRO A 221 14.73 -6.54 -11.33
C PRO A 221 14.60 -5.27 -10.49
N MET A 222 14.19 -4.17 -11.12
CA MET A 222 14.14 -2.87 -10.44
C MET A 222 13.08 -2.86 -9.34
N PHE A 223 11.95 -3.55 -9.52
CA PHE A 223 10.95 -3.69 -8.47
C PHE A 223 11.51 -4.38 -7.21
N THR A 224 12.34 -5.41 -7.39
CA THR A 224 13.04 -6.07 -6.28
C THR A 224 14.06 -5.15 -5.63
N VAL A 225 14.85 -4.39 -6.41
CA VAL A 225 15.85 -3.46 -5.85
C VAL A 225 15.20 -2.34 -5.05
N THR A 226 14.15 -1.72 -5.59
CA THR A 226 13.45 -0.65 -4.86
C THR A 226 12.74 -1.19 -3.63
N THR A 227 12.21 -2.42 -3.67
CA THR A 227 11.68 -3.10 -2.48
C THR A 227 12.76 -3.31 -1.44
N PHE A 228 13.94 -3.83 -1.81
CA PHE A 228 15.05 -4.01 -0.88
C PHE A 228 15.44 -2.70 -0.18
N ILE A 229 15.63 -1.63 -0.95
CA ILE A 229 15.98 -0.33 -0.38
C ILE A 229 14.85 0.18 0.52
N THR A 230 13.60 -0.04 0.14
CA THR A 230 12.45 0.33 0.96
C THR A 230 12.39 -0.43 2.29
N THR A 231 12.72 -1.72 2.30
CA THR A 231 12.73 -2.50 3.54
C THR A 231 13.73 -1.94 4.56
N LEU A 232 14.85 -1.38 4.10
CA LEU A 232 15.80 -0.68 4.98
C LEU A 232 15.18 0.58 5.58
N ILE A 233 14.45 1.37 4.79
CA ILE A 233 13.74 2.56 5.28
C ILE A 233 12.69 2.14 6.32
N VAL A 234 11.90 1.09 6.05
CA VAL A 234 10.91 0.54 7.00
C VAL A 234 11.56 0.21 8.35
N ILE A 235 12.67 -0.54 8.34
CA ILE A 235 13.36 -0.98 9.55
C ILE A 235 13.86 0.20 10.39
N LEU A 236 14.30 1.29 9.74
CA LEU A 236 14.87 2.46 10.41
C LEU A 236 13.82 3.51 10.80
N ALA A 237 12.74 3.65 10.03
CA ALA A 237 11.76 4.74 10.21
C ALA A 237 10.56 4.37 11.10
N PHE A 238 10.16 3.09 11.16
CA PHE A 238 9.03 2.67 11.99
C PHE A 238 9.26 2.74 13.51
N PRO A 239 10.48 2.49 14.04
CA PRO A 239 10.72 2.61 15.48
C PRO A 239 10.42 4.01 16.06
N PRO A 240 10.82 5.14 15.43
CA PRO A 240 10.37 6.47 15.84
C PRO A 240 8.85 6.62 15.97
N LEU A 241 8.06 6.14 15.00
CA LEU A 241 6.59 6.18 15.08
C LEU A 241 6.07 5.31 16.22
N THR A 242 6.62 4.10 16.36
CA THR A 242 6.26 3.14 17.42
C THR A 242 6.43 3.77 18.80
N VAL A 243 7.52 4.51 19.00
CA VAL A 243 7.77 5.24 20.24
C VAL A 243 6.81 6.41 20.38
N ALA A 244 6.64 7.24 19.34
CA ALA A 244 5.73 8.39 19.40
C ALA A 244 4.31 7.97 19.81
N LEU A 245 3.72 7.01 19.09
CA LEU A 245 2.39 6.47 19.38
C LEU A 245 2.28 5.92 20.81
N ALA A 246 3.32 5.20 21.28
CA ALA A 246 3.36 4.71 22.65
C ALA A 246 3.38 5.84 23.69
N LEU A 247 4.21 6.87 23.49
CA LEU A 247 4.28 8.05 24.38
C LEU A 247 2.94 8.79 24.45
N MET A 248 2.26 8.98 23.31
CA MET A 248 0.95 9.65 23.31
C MET A 248 -0.14 8.74 23.89
N THR A 249 -0.03 7.42 23.72
CA THR A 249 -0.94 6.47 24.38
C THR A 249 -0.79 6.54 25.90
N THR A 250 0.45 6.63 26.41
CA THR A 250 0.67 6.77 27.85
C THR A 250 0.22 8.13 28.39
N ASP A 251 0.35 9.20 27.61
CA ASP A 251 -0.17 10.52 28.00
C ASP A 251 -1.70 10.48 28.16
N ARG A 252 -2.38 9.69 27.34
CA ARG A 252 -3.85 9.62 27.33
C ARG A 252 -4.45 8.61 28.29
N ILE A 253 -3.83 7.44 28.46
CA ILE A 253 -4.40 6.32 29.22
C ILE A 253 -3.79 6.20 30.62
N PHE A 254 -2.53 6.62 30.79
CA PHE A 254 -1.75 6.43 32.01
C PHE A 254 -1.28 7.76 32.62
N ASP A 255 -1.86 8.89 32.18
CA ASP A 255 -1.63 10.24 32.69
C ASP A 255 -0.15 10.68 32.69
N THR A 256 0.64 10.21 31.72
CA THR A 256 1.98 10.79 31.49
C THR A 256 1.87 12.18 30.85
N ALA A 257 2.99 12.91 30.76
CA ALA A 257 3.00 14.30 30.28
C ALA A 257 4.14 14.60 29.30
N PHE A 258 4.33 13.75 28.28
CA PHE A 258 5.33 13.99 27.24
C PHE A 258 4.97 15.19 26.36
N PHE A 259 3.69 15.31 25.98
CA PHE A 259 3.20 16.34 25.05
C PHE A 259 2.20 17.32 25.69
N THR A 260 1.68 17.01 26.87
CA THR A 260 0.71 17.81 27.66
C THR A 260 1.36 19.11 28.18
N VAL A 261 0.86 20.27 27.75
CA VAL A 261 1.46 21.58 28.07
C VAL A 261 1.28 21.91 29.54
N ALA A 262 0.11 21.60 30.10
CA ALA A 262 -0.23 21.92 31.49
C ALA A 262 0.77 21.36 32.51
N ASN A 263 1.41 20.23 32.17
CA ASN A 263 2.36 19.52 33.03
C ASN A 263 3.82 19.64 32.54
N GLY A 264 4.13 20.64 31.69
CA GLY A 264 5.50 20.92 31.23
C GLY A 264 5.96 20.10 30.03
N GLY A 265 5.07 19.33 29.38
CA GLY A 265 5.34 18.60 28.14
C GLY A 265 5.54 19.51 26.93
N MET A 266 6.10 18.96 25.85
CA MET A 266 6.44 19.70 24.63
C MET A 266 5.63 19.21 23.42
N PRO A 267 4.53 19.88 23.03
CA PRO A 267 3.71 19.47 21.88
C PRO A 267 4.49 19.38 20.56
N MET A 268 5.47 20.26 20.37
CA MET A 268 6.32 20.29 19.17
C MET A 268 7.16 19.01 19.02
N LEU A 269 7.42 18.29 20.13
CA LEU A 269 8.16 17.04 20.10
C LEU A 269 7.39 15.95 19.34
N TRP A 270 6.05 15.94 19.44
CA TRP A 270 5.22 15.04 18.64
C TRP A 270 5.41 15.27 17.15
N ALA A 271 5.33 16.53 16.71
CA ALA A 271 5.53 16.88 15.30
C ALA A 271 6.90 16.41 14.81
N ASN A 272 7.95 16.61 15.62
CA ASN A 272 9.29 16.17 15.25
C ASN A 272 9.37 14.64 15.12
N PHE A 273 8.97 13.86 16.13
CA PHE A 273 9.00 12.39 16.03
C PHE A 273 8.12 11.84 14.91
N PHE A 274 6.93 12.40 14.75
CA PHE A 274 6.01 12.01 13.69
C PHE A 274 6.65 12.18 12.33
N TRP A 275 7.32 13.32 12.04
CA TRP A 275 7.90 13.56 10.72
C TRP A 275 9.24 12.86 10.49
N VAL A 276 10.01 12.57 11.54
CA VAL A 276 11.17 11.67 11.46
C VAL A 276 10.76 10.32 10.86
N TRP A 277 9.55 9.83 11.14
CA TRP A 277 8.96 8.69 10.42
C TRP A 277 8.25 9.11 9.13
N GLY A 278 7.39 10.13 9.20
CA GLY A 278 6.37 10.41 8.21
C GLY A 278 6.93 10.87 6.87
N HIS A 279 8.11 11.48 6.84
CA HIS A 279 8.75 11.78 5.57
C HIS A 279 9.45 10.57 4.95
N PRO A 280 10.26 9.77 5.66
CA PRO A 280 10.67 8.45 5.16
C PRO A 280 9.51 7.57 4.70
N GLU A 281 8.35 7.61 5.36
CA GLU A 281 7.15 6.85 4.99
C GLU A 281 6.67 7.17 3.56
N VAL A 282 6.70 8.43 3.12
CA VAL A 282 6.29 8.73 1.74
C VAL A 282 7.23 8.09 0.71
N TYR A 283 8.49 7.83 1.10
CA TYR A 283 9.41 7.06 0.26
C TYR A 283 9.14 5.55 0.30
N ILE A 284 8.62 5.05 1.42
CA ILE A 284 8.24 3.64 1.54
C ILE A 284 7.16 3.26 0.54
N VAL A 285 6.22 4.17 0.26
CA VAL A 285 5.17 3.93 -0.74
C VAL A 285 5.62 4.24 -2.16
N ILE A 286 6.45 5.27 -2.40
CA ILE A 286 6.82 5.70 -3.76
C ILE A 286 7.94 4.88 -4.40
N LEU A 287 8.94 4.41 -3.64
CA LEU A 287 10.08 3.71 -4.23
C LEU A 287 9.67 2.36 -4.86
N PRO A 288 8.82 1.53 -4.22
CA PRO A 288 8.29 0.34 -4.86
C PRO A 288 7.43 0.67 -6.08
N ALA A 289 6.63 1.74 -6.01
CA ALA A 289 5.83 2.20 -7.14
C ALA A 289 6.68 2.57 -8.36
N PHE A 290 7.82 3.24 -8.16
CA PHE A 290 8.83 3.44 -9.20
C PHE A 290 9.42 2.13 -9.72
N GLY A 291 9.56 1.13 -8.85
CA GLY A 291 9.89 -0.23 -9.24
C GLY A 291 8.89 -0.82 -10.21
N ILE A 292 7.57 -0.71 -9.92
CA ILE A 292 6.49 -1.18 -10.78
C ILE A 292 6.57 -0.54 -12.17
N TYR A 293 6.71 0.78 -12.24
CA TYR A 293 6.89 1.48 -13.52
C TYR A 293 8.15 1.02 -14.26
N SER A 294 9.21 0.71 -13.53
CA SER A 294 10.47 0.20 -14.09
C SER A 294 10.38 -1.24 -14.60
N GLU A 295 9.31 -1.97 -14.29
CA GLU A 295 9.02 -3.28 -14.92
C GLU A 295 8.07 -3.11 -16.13
N ILE A 296 7.04 -2.28 -15.99
CA ILE A 296 6.00 -2.09 -17.01
C ILE A 296 6.57 -1.37 -18.25
N ILE A 297 7.29 -0.27 -18.05
CA ILE A 297 7.83 0.55 -19.13
C ILE A 297 8.75 -0.26 -20.07
N PRO A 298 9.80 -0.97 -19.60
CA PRO A 298 10.63 -1.76 -20.51
C PRO A 298 9.91 -2.95 -21.14
N THR A 299 8.92 -3.54 -20.45
CA THR A 299 8.09 -4.63 -20.99
C THR A 299 7.34 -4.18 -22.24
N PHE A 300 6.53 -3.12 -22.13
CA PHE A 300 5.72 -2.64 -23.26
C PHE A 300 6.46 -1.70 -24.21
N ALA A 301 7.63 -1.16 -23.84
CA ALA A 301 8.54 -0.51 -24.79
C ALA A 301 9.42 -1.51 -25.55
N ARG A 302 9.41 -2.79 -25.15
CA ARG A 302 10.23 -3.88 -25.72
C ARG A 302 11.72 -3.55 -25.75
N LYS A 303 12.20 -2.88 -24.72
CA LYS A 303 13.57 -2.36 -24.62
C LYS A 303 14.09 -2.56 -23.21
N ARG A 304 15.38 -2.88 -23.10
CA ARG A 304 16.08 -2.88 -21.82
C ARG A 304 15.91 -1.54 -21.11
N LEU A 305 15.74 -1.59 -19.80
CA LEU A 305 15.69 -0.39 -18.96
C LEU A 305 17.00 0.40 -19.08
N PHE A 306 16.89 1.63 -19.58
CA PHE A 306 18.03 2.52 -19.74
C PHE A 306 18.58 2.94 -18.37
N GLY A 307 19.91 2.84 -18.20
CA GLY A 307 20.56 3.32 -16.99
C GLY A 307 20.20 2.55 -15.71
N HIS A 308 19.93 1.23 -15.79
CA HIS A 308 19.58 0.39 -14.63
C HIS A 308 20.46 0.65 -13.40
N GLN A 309 21.79 0.58 -13.53
CA GLN A 309 22.71 0.84 -12.41
C GLN A 309 22.59 2.27 -11.85
N SER A 310 22.39 3.27 -12.72
CA SER A 310 22.16 4.65 -12.31
C SER A 310 20.85 4.78 -11.51
N MET A 311 19.80 4.04 -11.90
CA MET A 311 18.55 3.99 -11.12
C MET A 311 18.74 3.34 -9.75
N VAL A 312 19.57 2.30 -9.63
CA VAL A 312 19.89 1.67 -8.34
C VAL A 312 20.55 2.70 -7.41
N TRP A 313 21.60 3.38 -7.88
CA TRP A 313 22.29 4.41 -7.09
C TRP A 313 21.40 5.59 -6.76
N ALA A 314 20.57 6.05 -7.71
CA ALA A 314 19.59 7.10 -7.45
C ALA A 314 18.58 6.69 -6.37
N THR A 315 18.15 5.43 -6.35
CA THR A 315 17.23 4.92 -5.32
C THR A 315 17.91 4.84 -3.95
N ALA A 316 19.17 4.40 -3.90
CA ALA A 316 19.96 4.40 -2.67
C ALA A 316 20.19 5.83 -2.13
N GLY A 317 20.45 6.79 -3.04
CA GLY A 317 20.59 8.20 -2.69
C GLY A 317 19.32 8.78 -2.05
N ILE A 318 18.13 8.45 -2.55
CA ILE A 318 16.86 8.86 -1.92
C ILE A 318 16.73 8.25 -0.52
N ALA A 319 17.05 6.97 -0.35
CA ALA A 319 16.93 6.31 0.95
C ALA A 319 17.89 6.89 2.01
N PHE A 320 19.06 7.37 1.60
CA PHE A 320 19.94 8.11 2.51
C PHE A 320 19.36 9.49 2.84
N LEU A 321 18.98 10.26 1.81
CA LEU A 321 18.48 11.63 1.99
C LEU A 321 17.14 11.69 2.71
N SER A 322 16.31 10.64 2.66
CA SER A 322 14.99 10.60 3.31
C SER A 322 15.05 10.86 4.81
N PHE A 323 16.18 10.51 5.44
CA PHE A 323 16.42 10.74 6.87
C PHE A 323 17.06 12.09 7.17
N LEU A 324 17.17 13.02 6.22
CA LEU A 324 17.84 14.32 6.38
C LEU A 324 16.96 15.51 5.98
N VAL A 325 15.65 15.31 5.85
CA VAL A 325 14.75 16.30 5.22
C VAL A 325 13.46 16.59 5.99
N TRP A 326 13.11 15.81 7.01
CA TRP A 326 11.78 15.82 7.62
C TRP A 326 11.30 17.17 8.20
N VAL A 327 12.21 18.08 8.56
CA VAL A 327 11.86 19.40 9.10
C VAL A 327 11.10 20.28 8.10
N HIS A 328 11.16 19.98 6.79
CA HIS A 328 10.39 20.75 5.80
C HIS A 328 8.87 20.67 6.00
N HIS A 329 8.36 19.71 6.78
CA HIS A 329 6.93 19.65 7.10
C HIS A 329 6.49 20.71 8.13
N PHE A 330 7.44 21.41 8.72
CA PHE A 330 7.18 22.40 9.77
C PHE A 330 8.17 23.57 9.76
N PHE A 331 8.52 24.07 8.57
CA PHE A 331 9.32 25.30 8.46
C PHE A 331 8.70 26.49 9.20
N THR A 332 7.38 26.51 9.33
CA THR A 332 6.55 27.53 9.97
C THR A 332 6.48 27.44 11.50
N MET A 333 7.13 26.45 12.12
CA MET A 333 7.13 26.25 13.57
C MET A 333 8.17 27.10 14.34
N GLY A 334 8.78 28.09 13.69
CA GLY A 334 9.70 29.03 14.35
C GLY A 334 11.14 28.54 14.52
N ASN A 335 11.57 27.57 13.72
CA ASN A 335 12.98 27.15 13.68
C ASN A 335 13.89 28.30 13.26
N GLY A 336 15.15 28.28 13.72
CA GLY A 336 16.16 29.24 13.30
C GLY A 336 16.47 29.15 11.80
N ALA A 337 16.88 30.27 11.19
CA ALA A 337 17.14 30.38 9.76
C ALA A 337 18.14 29.32 9.24
N LEU A 338 19.21 29.05 10.01
CA LEU A 338 20.22 28.04 9.63
C LEU A 338 19.61 26.64 9.48
N ILE A 339 18.72 26.24 10.40
CA ILE A 339 18.06 24.93 10.36
C ILE A 339 17.15 24.87 9.14
N ASN A 340 16.30 25.88 8.94
CA ASN A 340 15.40 25.93 7.78
C ASN A 340 16.18 25.90 6.46
N SER A 341 17.30 26.62 6.34
CA SER A 341 18.15 26.59 5.14
C SER A 341 18.78 25.22 4.89
N PHE A 342 19.29 24.55 5.93
CA PHE A 342 19.87 23.20 5.80
C PHE A 342 18.83 22.20 5.26
N PHE A 343 17.65 22.17 5.87
CA PHE A 343 16.59 21.24 5.48
C PHE A 343 15.96 21.62 4.14
N SER A 344 15.90 22.90 3.79
CA SER A 344 15.49 23.37 2.47
C SER A 344 16.43 22.85 1.37
N ILE A 345 17.74 23.04 1.52
CA ILE A 345 18.75 22.58 0.56
C ILE A 345 18.74 21.05 0.45
N SER A 346 18.72 20.35 1.60
CA SER A 346 18.70 18.89 1.64
C SER A 346 17.46 18.32 0.95
N THR A 347 16.30 18.96 1.10
CA THR A 347 15.06 18.57 0.42
C THR A 347 15.15 18.78 -1.08
N MET A 348 15.70 19.91 -1.54
CA MET A 348 15.89 20.17 -2.97
C MET A 348 16.84 19.16 -3.63
N LEU A 349 17.86 18.66 -2.91
CA LEU A 349 18.78 17.63 -3.42
C LEU A 349 18.07 16.32 -3.81
N ILE A 350 16.94 15.98 -3.18
CA ILE A 350 16.15 14.78 -3.53
C ILE A 350 15.55 14.88 -4.94
N GLY A 351 15.37 16.11 -5.46
CA GLY A 351 14.94 16.34 -6.83
C GLY A 351 15.90 15.72 -7.86
N ILE A 352 17.20 15.66 -7.58
CA ILE A 352 18.21 15.15 -8.51
C ILE A 352 18.07 13.64 -8.76
N PRO A 353 18.15 12.75 -7.74
CA PRO A 353 17.94 11.31 -7.96
C PRO A 353 16.57 10.97 -8.56
N THR A 354 15.54 11.76 -8.26
CA THR A 354 14.20 11.58 -8.82
C THR A 354 14.18 11.94 -10.31
N GLY A 355 14.81 13.05 -10.70
CA GLY A 355 14.97 13.47 -12.09
C GLY A 355 15.72 12.44 -12.93
N VAL A 356 16.81 11.85 -12.41
CA VAL A 356 17.56 10.78 -13.09
C VAL A 356 16.64 9.62 -13.49
N LYS A 357 15.70 9.22 -12.62
CA LYS A 357 14.75 8.14 -12.93
C LYS A 357 13.78 8.53 -14.05
N LEU A 358 13.23 9.75 -14.02
CA LEU A 358 12.36 10.26 -15.08
C LEU A 358 13.06 10.23 -16.44
N PHE A 359 14.30 10.70 -16.52
CA PHE A 359 15.08 10.65 -17.77
C PHE A 359 15.37 9.22 -18.22
N ASN A 360 15.69 8.32 -17.31
CA ASN A 360 15.93 6.92 -17.64
C ASN A 360 14.67 6.23 -18.19
N TRP A 361 13.48 6.51 -17.66
CA TRP A 361 12.22 6.00 -18.25
C TRP A 361 11.96 6.59 -19.63
N LEU A 362 12.16 7.91 -19.83
CA LEU A 362 12.02 8.55 -21.14
C LEU A 362 13.00 7.97 -22.17
N LEU A 363 14.25 7.70 -21.79
CA LEU A 363 15.25 7.08 -22.66
C LEU A 363 14.99 5.58 -22.90
N THR A 364 14.26 4.92 -22.01
CA THR A 364 13.74 3.55 -22.23
C THR A 364 12.63 3.56 -23.27
N LEU A 365 11.72 4.55 -23.23
CA LEU A 365 10.68 4.75 -24.24
C LEU A 365 11.26 5.15 -25.61
N TYR A 366 12.30 5.99 -25.60
CA TYR A 366 12.94 6.48 -26.81
C TYR A 366 13.51 5.35 -27.66
N LYS A 367 13.14 5.30 -28.95
CA LYS A 367 13.47 4.20 -29.89
C LYS A 367 12.97 2.81 -29.45
N GLY A 368 12.04 2.73 -28.51
CA GLY A 368 11.30 1.50 -28.19
C GLY A 368 10.15 1.25 -29.16
N ARG A 369 9.55 0.06 -29.09
CA ARG A 369 8.31 -0.29 -29.80
C ARG A 369 7.18 -0.32 -28.79
N ILE A 370 6.57 0.84 -28.56
CA ILE A 370 5.59 1.04 -27.49
C ILE A 370 4.24 0.45 -27.87
N THR A 371 3.70 -0.39 -26.99
CA THR A 371 2.31 -0.84 -27.03
C THR A 371 1.49 -0.16 -25.92
N PHE A 372 0.18 -0.01 -26.15
CA PHE A 372 -0.72 0.80 -25.31
C PHE A 372 -1.72 -0.06 -24.53
N GLU A 373 -1.20 -1.07 -23.85
CA GLU A 373 -1.92 -1.83 -22.82
C GLU A 373 -2.20 -0.94 -21.60
N SER A 374 -3.23 -1.29 -20.83
CA SER A 374 -3.71 -0.49 -19.70
C SER A 374 -2.65 -0.19 -18.64
N PRO A 375 -1.79 -1.15 -18.21
CA PRO A 375 -0.68 -0.82 -17.30
C PRO A 375 0.29 0.21 -17.89
N MET A 376 0.52 0.16 -19.21
CA MET A 376 1.40 1.10 -19.89
C MET A 376 0.78 2.51 -19.96
N LEU A 377 -0.54 2.62 -20.16
CA LEU A 377 -1.24 3.90 -20.15
C LEU A 377 -1.10 4.62 -18.80
N PHE A 378 -1.31 3.92 -17.69
CA PHE A 378 -1.05 4.47 -16.35
C PHE A 378 0.42 4.91 -16.18
N SER A 379 1.36 4.11 -16.68
CA SER A 379 2.81 4.42 -16.64
C SER A 379 3.19 5.65 -17.47
N LEU A 380 2.57 5.82 -18.64
CA LEU A 380 2.77 6.98 -19.50
C LEU A 380 2.16 8.25 -18.89
N ALA A 381 0.96 8.14 -18.30
CA ALA A 381 0.33 9.26 -17.61
C ALA A 381 1.08 9.67 -16.33
N PHE A 382 1.70 8.71 -15.64
CA PHE A 382 2.52 8.99 -14.47
C PHE A 382 3.61 10.02 -14.74
N ILE A 383 4.36 9.90 -15.86
CA ILE A 383 5.53 10.75 -16.13
C ILE A 383 5.21 12.25 -16.07
N PRO A 384 4.27 12.81 -16.87
CA PRO A 384 3.97 14.25 -16.84
C PRO A 384 3.27 14.68 -15.55
N ASN A 385 2.35 13.88 -15.01
CA ASN A 385 1.63 14.25 -13.80
C ASN A 385 2.56 14.26 -12.57
N PHE A 386 3.40 13.24 -12.42
CA PHE A 386 4.38 13.18 -11.35
C PHE A 386 5.41 14.30 -11.47
N LEU A 387 5.81 14.70 -12.69
CA LEU A 387 6.67 15.86 -12.90
C LEU A 387 6.02 17.15 -12.38
N LEU A 388 4.74 17.40 -12.67
CA LEU A 388 4.00 18.55 -12.11
C LEU A 388 3.96 18.53 -10.58
N GLY A 389 3.71 17.35 -10.00
CA GLY A 389 3.83 17.15 -8.56
C GLY A 389 5.24 17.43 -8.03
N GLY A 390 6.27 16.96 -8.72
CA GLY A 390 7.67 17.15 -8.34
C GLY A 390 8.10 18.62 -8.36
N VAL A 391 7.73 19.36 -9.41
CA VAL A 391 8.06 20.79 -9.53
C VAL A 391 7.42 21.59 -8.39
N THR A 392 6.15 21.33 -8.07
CA THR A 392 5.46 21.97 -6.94
C THR A 392 6.03 21.55 -5.58
N GLY A 393 6.61 20.35 -5.48
CA GLY A 393 7.33 19.90 -4.29
C GLY A 393 8.65 20.62 -4.08
N VAL A 394 9.39 20.91 -5.16
CA VAL A 394 10.59 21.76 -5.09
C VAL A 394 10.24 23.16 -4.63
N MET A 395 9.07 23.69 -5.03
CA MET A 395 8.57 24.95 -4.47
C MET A 395 8.39 24.81 -2.95
N LEU A 396 7.64 23.81 -2.47
CA LEU A 396 7.45 23.55 -1.04
C LEU A 396 8.74 23.31 -0.24
N ALA A 397 9.81 22.83 -0.89
CA ALA A 397 11.13 22.70 -0.28
C ALA A 397 11.81 24.06 -0.01
N MET A 398 11.38 25.13 -0.67
CA MET A 398 11.92 26.49 -0.45
C MET A 398 11.32 27.09 0.81
N ALA A 399 12.04 26.99 1.93
CA ALA A 399 11.54 27.43 3.23
C ALA A 399 11.02 28.87 3.26
N SER A 400 11.58 29.79 2.47
CA SER A 400 11.13 31.18 2.37
C SER A 400 9.76 31.33 1.70
N ALA A 401 9.45 30.45 0.74
CA ALA A 401 8.18 30.47 0.02
C ALA A 401 7.14 29.56 0.69
N ASP A 402 7.56 28.53 1.44
CA ASP A 402 6.65 27.65 2.17
C ASP A 402 5.68 28.41 3.07
N TYR A 403 6.13 29.47 3.76
CA TYR A 403 5.25 30.32 4.58
C TYR A 403 3.98 30.82 3.87
N GLN A 404 4.00 30.99 2.54
CA GLN A 404 2.85 31.47 1.77
C GLN A 404 1.79 30.40 1.53
N TYR A 405 2.21 29.17 1.21
CA TYR A 405 1.29 28.09 0.80
C TYR A 405 1.29 26.90 1.76
N HIS A 406 2.01 26.99 2.88
CA HIS A 406 1.97 26.04 3.96
C HIS A 406 0.53 25.90 4.47
N ASN A 407 0.04 24.67 4.54
CA ASN A 407 -1.34 24.36 4.95
C ASN A 407 -2.46 24.99 4.09
N THR A 408 -2.18 25.41 2.85
CA THR A 408 -3.25 25.73 1.89
C THR A 408 -3.58 24.52 1.00
N TYR A 409 -4.57 24.66 0.13
CA TYR A 409 -4.88 23.66 -0.88
C TYR A 409 -3.73 23.37 -1.86
N PHE A 410 -2.71 24.24 -1.92
CA PHE A 410 -1.53 24.02 -2.76
C PHE A 410 -0.73 22.81 -2.29
N LEU A 411 -0.54 22.69 -0.97
CA LEU A 411 0.10 21.52 -0.35
C LEU A 411 -0.74 20.24 -0.58
N VAL A 412 -2.07 20.35 -0.50
CA VAL A 412 -2.97 19.23 -0.78
C VAL A 412 -2.84 18.78 -2.23
N ALA A 413 -2.89 19.70 -3.18
CA ALA A 413 -2.74 19.43 -4.61
C ALA A 413 -1.37 18.80 -4.92
N HIS A 414 -0.29 19.39 -4.42
CA HIS A 414 1.07 18.86 -4.58
C HIS A 414 1.17 17.40 -4.13
N PHE A 415 0.70 17.11 -2.91
CA PHE A 415 0.81 15.78 -2.35
C PHE A 415 -0.08 14.76 -3.09
N HIS A 416 -1.26 15.15 -3.56
CA HIS A 416 -2.09 14.28 -4.38
C HIS A 416 -1.48 14.05 -5.77
N TYR A 417 -0.84 15.03 -6.37
CA TYR A 417 -0.08 14.85 -7.61
C TYR A 417 1.07 13.86 -7.46
N THR A 418 1.82 13.94 -6.36
CA THR A 418 2.93 13.01 -6.13
C THR A 418 2.46 11.62 -5.71
N LEU A 419 1.47 11.52 -4.80
CA LEU A 419 1.02 10.24 -4.25
C LEU A 419 0.02 9.51 -5.15
N VAL A 420 -0.98 10.18 -5.73
CA VAL A 420 -1.97 9.50 -6.57
C VAL A 420 -1.33 9.04 -7.87
N THR A 421 -0.58 9.90 -8.55
CA THR A 421 0.04 9.49 -9.83
C THR A 421 1.31 8.69 -9.62
N GLY A 422 2.04 8.94 -8.53
CA GLY A 422 3.22 8.16 -8.19
C GLY A 422 2.88 6.76 -7.68
N VAL A 423 1.94 6.63 -6.74
CA VAL A 423 1.65 5.38 -6.03
C VAL A 423 0.34 4.75 -6.49
N VAL A 424 -0.79 5.47 -6.49
CA VAL A 424 -2.09 4.86 -6.82
C VAL A 424 -2.13 4.39 -8.27
N PHE A 425 -1.66 5.19 -9.23
CA PHE A 425 -1.56 4.76 -10.63
C PHE A 425 -0.65 3.53 -10.77
N ALA A 426 0.46 3.45 -10.01
CA ALA A 426 1.34 2.29 -10.02
C ALA A 426 0.67 1.06 -9.41
N CYS A 427 -0.11 1.23 -8.34
CA CYS A 427 -0.90 0.17 -7.72
C CYS A 427 -1.94 -0.38 -8.71
N LEU A 428 -2.68 0.50 -9.39
CA LEU A 428 -3.64 0.10 -10.42
C LEU A 428 -2.96 -0.58 -11.62
N ALA A 429 -1.85 0.00 -12.09
CA ALA A 429 -1.06 -0.57 -13.18
C ALA A 429 -0.49 -1.95 -12.80
N GLY A 430 0.12 -2.07 -11.62
CA GLY A 430 0.69 -3.31 -11.09
C GLY A 430 -0.37 -4.39 -10.84
N LEU A 431 -1.55 -4.01 -10.33
CA LEU A 431 -2.68 -4.92 -10.17
C LEU A 431 -3.11 -5.51 -11.51
N ILE A 432 -3.26 -4.69 -12.54
CA ILE A 432 -3.63 -5.16 -13.89
C ILE A 432 -2.48 -5.98 -14.50
N PHE A 433 -1.24 -5.50 -14.36
CA PHE A 433 -0.04 -6.13 -14.93
C PHE A 433 0.18 -7.55 -14.40
N TRP A 434 0.12 -7.73 -13.08
CA TRP A 434 0.33 -9.02 -12.41
C TRP A 434 -0.96 -9.78 -12.09
N TYR A 435 -2.14 -9.30 -12.54
CA TYR A 435 -3.41 -10.00 -12.33
C TYR A 435 -3.39 -11.48 -12.78
N PRO A 436 -2.81 -11.82 -13.94
CA PRO A 436 -2.70 -13.21 -14.38
C PRO A 436 -1.90 -14.09 -13.41
N LYS A 437 -0.90 -13.52 -12.71
CA LYS A 437 -0.10 -14.24 -11.71
C LYS A 437 -0.86 -14.60 -10.45
N MET A 438 -1.91 -13.85 -10.13
CA MET A 438 -2.76 -14.08 -8.97
C MET A 438 -3.95 -14.97 -9.30
N MET A 439 -4.59 -14.75 -10.45
CA MET A 439 -5.91 -15.30 -10.76
C MET A 439 -5.93 -16.21 -12.00
N GLY A 440 -4.84 -16.26 -12.78
CA GLY A 440 -4.71 -17.14 -13.95
C GLY A 440 -5.48 -16.70 -15.19
N TYR A 441 -5.84 -15.42 -15.27
CA TYR A 441 -6.47 -14.81 -16.45
C TYR A 441 -6.17 -13.31 -16.50
N LYS A 442 -6.25 -12.73 -17.71
CA LYS A 442 -6.14 -11.27 -17.92
C LYS A 442 -7.46 -10.56 -17.65
N LEU A 443 -7.36 -9.34 -17.12
CA LEU A 443 -8.50 -8.43 -17.02
C LEU A 443 -8.90 -7.89 -18.39
N ASN A 444 -10.17 -7.53 -18.56
CA ASN A 444 -10.69 -6.99 -19.82
C ASN A 444 -10.04 -5.64 -20.15
N GLU A 445 -9.33 -5.62 -21.28
CA GLU A 445 -8.53 -4.47 -21.67
C GLU A 445 -9.36 -3.22 -22.00
N THR A 446 -10.53 -3.37 -22.62
CA THR A 446 -11.41 -2.25 -22.93
C THR A 446 -11.93 -1.55 -21.68
N LEU A 447 -12.40 -2.32 -20.68
CA LEU A 447 -12.87 -1.77 -19.41
C LEU A 447 -11.73 -1.12 -18.63
N ASN A 448 -10.53 -1.71 -18.65
CA ASN A 448 -9.34 -1.13 -18.02
C ASN A 448 -8.91 0.20 -18.67
N LYS A 449 -9.04 0.33 -20.00
CA LYS A 449 -8.81 1.61 -20.70
C LYS A 449 -9.83 2.68 -20.31
N TRP A 450 -11.10 2.32 -20.14
CA TRP A 450 -12.10 3.24 -19.61
C TRP A 450 -11.80 3.65 -18.17
N CYS A 451 -11.41 2.70 -17.31
CA CYS A 451 -10.91 3.00 -15.97
C CYS A 451 -9.80 4.04 -16.02
N PHE A 452 -8.77 3.81 -16.85
CA PHE A 452 -7.65 4.72 -17.04
C PHE A 452 -8.11 6.13 -17.45
N TRP A 453 -8.91 6.27 -18.50
CA TRP A 453 -9.27 7.61 -19.02
C TRP A 453 -10.10 8.42 -18.04
N PHE A 454 -11.14 7.82 -17.44
CA PHE A 454 -11.96 8.50 -16.44
C PHE A 454 -11.15 8.86 -15.20
N PHE A 455 -10.28 7.96 -14.75
CA PHE A 455 -9.45 8.20 -13.56
C PHE A 455 -8.39 9.28 -13.80
N MET A 456 -7.69 9.25 -14.94
CA MET A 456 -6.64 10.22 -15.28
C MET A 456 -7.21 11.62 -15.52
N ILE A 457 -8.29 11.73 -16.30
CA ILE A 457 -8.96 13.01 -16.57
C ILE A 457 -9.57 13.54 -15.27
N GLY A 458 -10.31 12.69 -14.55
CA GLY A 458 -10.90 13.05 -13.25
C GLY A 458 -9.86 13.54 -12.25
N PHE A 459 -8.70 12.88 -12.18
CA PHE A 459 -7.59 13.27 -11.33
C PHE A 459 -7.10 14.70 -11.63
N ASN A 460 -6.84 15.03 -12.89
CA ASN A 460 -6.39 16.37 -13.26
C ASN A 460 -7.47 17.43 -13.04
N VAL A 461 -8.72 17.13 -13.40
CA VAL A 461 -9.87 18.02 -13.16
C VAL A 461 -10.10 18.24 -11.65
N CYS A 462 -9.79 17.25 -10.82
CA CYS A 462 -9.92 17.33 -9.38
C CYS A 462 -8.84 18.24 -8.76
N PHE A 463 -7.57 18.01 -9.09
CA PHE A 463 -6.46 18.57 -8.32
C PHE A 463 -5.77 19.77 -8.98
N LEU A 464 -5.85 19.98 -10.31
CA LEU A 464 -5.33 21.23 -10.92
C LEU A 464 -5.99 22.48 -10.34
N PRO A 465 -7.32 22.57 -10.19
CA PRO A 465 -7.96 23.73 -9.59
C PRO A 465 -7.50 24.00 -8.16
N GLN A 466 -7.09 22.96 -7.44
CA GLN A 466 -6.66 23.07 -6.04
C GLN A 466 -5.30 23.78 -5.89
N PHE A 467 -4.41 23.71 -6.90
CA PHE A 467 -3.21 24.55 -6.89
C PHE A 467 -3.58 26.04 -6.89
N ILE A 468 -4.55 26.42 -7.72
CA ILE A 468 -5.02 27.81 -7.82
C ILE A 468 -5.74 28.21 -6.52
N LEU A 469 -6.65 27.39 -6.01
CA LEU A 469 -7.32 27.62 -4.72
C LEU A 469 -6.31 27.84 -3.59
N GLY A 470 -5.24 27.06 -3.55
CA GLY A 470 -4.20 27.18 -2.54
C GLY A 470 -3.38 28.46 -2.64
N LEU A 471 -3.13 28.96 -3.86
CA LEU A 471 -2.45 30.23 -4.09
C LEU A 471 -3.38 31.43 -3.83
N ASP A 472 -4.68 31.25 -4.06
CA ASP A 472 -5.74 32.21 -3.77
C ASP A 472 -6.13 32.23 -2.27
N GLY A 473 -5.39 31.50 -1.43
CA GLY A 473 -5.47 31.58 0.02
C GLY A 473 -6.41 30.57 0.70
N MET A 474 -7.03 29.63 -0.03
CA MET A 474 -7.91 28.62 0.57
C MET A 474 -7.13 27.68 1.51
N PRO A 475 -7.37 27.71 2.83
CA PRO A 475 -6.70 26.83 3.78
C PRO A 475 -7.21 25.39 3.68
N ARG A 476 -6.37 24.41 3.98
CA ARG A 476 -6.80 23.01 4.12
C ARG A 476 -7.62 22.81 5.41
N ARG A 477 -8.40 21.72 5.48
CA ARG A 477 -9.24 21.35 6.64
C ARG A 477 -10.35 22.37 6.98
N LEU A 478 -10.78 23.14 6.00
CA LEU A 478 -11.93 24.03 6.07
C LEU A 478 -13.18 23.25 5.61
N TYR A 479 -14.23 23.17 6.43
CA TYR A 479 -15.45 22.40 6.09
C TYR A 479 -16.47 23.19 5.25
N THR A 480 -16.38 24.53 5.23
CA THR A 480 -17.23 25.43 4.43
C THR A 480 -16.50 26.72 4.12
N TYR A 481 -16.90 27.42 3.05
CA TYR A 481 -16.38 28.73 2.64
C TYR A 481 -17.55 29.65 2.24
N MET A 482 -17.29 30.96 2.17
CA MET A 482 -18.30 31.98 1.84
C MET A 482 -18.33 32.27 0.33
N PRO A 483 -19.47 32.74 -0.23
CA PRO A 483 -19.53 33.16 -1.62
C PRO A 483 -18.56 34.31 -1.95
N SER A 484 -18.29 35.19 -0.98
CA SER A 484 -17.36 36.32 -1.11
C SER A 484 -15.91 35.90 -1.32
N ASP A 485 -15.55 34.67 -0.95
CA ASP A 485 -14.18 34.17 -1.10
C ASP A 485 -13.84 33.86 -2.57
N GLY A 486 -14.83 33.79 -3.46
CA GLY A 486 -14.61 33.55 -4.90
C GLY A 486 -14.23 32.11 -5.28
N TRP A 487 -14.12 31.20 -4.31
CA TRP A 487 -13.63 29.82 -4.51
C TRP A 487 -14.63 28.83 -5.10
N PHE A 488 -15.88 29.26 -5.35
CA PHE A 488 -16.96 28.36 -5.78
C PHE A 488 -16.63 27.59 -7.06
N LEU A 489 -16.25 28.29 -8.14
CA LEU A 489 -16.06 27.65 -9.44
C LEU A 489 -14.98 26.56 -9.41
N LEU A 490 -13.84 26.85 -8.78
CA LEU A 490 -12.72 25.91 -8.70
C LEU A 490 -13.04 24.71 -7.79
N ASN A 491 -13.77 24.92 -6.69
CA ASN A 491 -14.24 23.83 -5.85
C ASN A 491 -15.27 22.94 -6.55
N PHE A 492 -16.19 23.53 -7.30
CA PHE A 492 -17.19 22.80 -8.08
C PHE A 492 -16.52 21.91 -9.15
N ILE A 493 -15.58 22.47 -9.92
CA ILE A 493 -14.79 21.72 -10.91
C ILE A 493 -14.01 20.59 -10.22
N SER A 494 -13.37 20.89 -9.08
CA SER A 494 -12.64 19.88 -8.31
C SER A 494 -13.54 18.70 -7.89
N THR A 495 -14.79 18.98 -7.49
CA THR A 495 -15.77 17.94 -7.15
C THR A 495 -16.19 17.11 -8.37
N ILE A 496 -16.36 17.71 -9.55
CA ILE A 496 -16.62 16.96 -10.80
C ILE A 496 -15.46 15.98 -11.06
N GLY A 497 -14.22 16.44 -10.89
CA GLY A 497 -13.04 15.59 -11.04
C GLY A 497 -13.07 14.37 -10.12
N ALA A 498 -13.45 14.56 -8.86
CA ALA A 498 -13.60 13.46 -7.90
C ALA A 498 -14.68 12.44 -8.33
N LEU A 499 -15.81 12.90 -8.87
CA LEU A 499 -16.85 12.01 -9.41
C LEU A 499 -16.35 11.21 -10.62
N LEU A 500 -15.58 11.83 -11.51
CA LEU A 500 -14.97 11.13 -12.66
C LEU A 500 -13.98 10.05 -12.21
N MET A 501 -13.18 10.31 -11.16
CA MET A 501 -12.32 9.28 -10.58
C MET A 501 -13.12 8.10 -10.01
N ALA A 502 -14.25 8.37 -9.35
CA ALA A 502 -15.14 7.32 -8.84
C ALA A 502 -15.72 6.45 -9.96
N ILE A 503 -16.14 7.07 -11.07
CA ILE A 503 -16.58 6.36 -12.28
C ILE A 503 -15.43 5.51 -12.86
N GLY A 504 -14.22 6.08 -12.92
CA GLY A 504 -13.03 5.35 -13.36
C GLY A 504 -12.75 4.10 -12.51
N PHE A 505 -12.85 4.22 -11.19
CA PHE A 505 -12.70 3.07 -10.31
C PHE A 505 -13.83 2.03 -10.49
N LEU A 506 -15.08 2.47 -10.74
CA LEU A 506 -16.18 1.56 -11.02
C LEU A 506 -15.90 0.69 -12.26
N PHE A 507 -15.29 1.25 -13.31
CA PHE A 507 -14.86 0.46 -14.48
C PHE A 507 -13.86 -0.64 -14.12
N LEU A 508 -12.95 -0.42 -13.16
CA LEU A 508 -12.04 -1.47 -12.68
C LEU A 508 -12.82 -2.59 -11.97
N VAL A 509 -13.78 -2.23 -11.11
CA VAL A 509 -14.63 -3.22 -10.43
C VAL A 509 -15.41 -4.06 -11.45
N VAL A 510 -16.01 -3.40 -12.43
CA VAL A 510 -16.72 -4.08 -13.53
C VAL A 510 -15.75 -4.95 -14.33
N SER A 511 -14.52 -4.50 -14.58
CA SER A 511 -13.49 -5.29 -15.25
C SER A 511 -13.14 -6.56 -14.48
N ILE A 512 -12.93 -6.47 -13.16
CA ILE A 512 -12.66 -7.62 -12.30
C ILE A 512 -13.81 -8.63 -12.35
N VAL A 513 -15.05 -8.16 -12.17
CA VAL A 513 -16.24 -9.02 -12.17
C VAL A 513 -16.45 -9.67 -13.54
N TYR A 514 -16.44 -8.87 -14.62
CA TYR A 514 -16.62 -9.38 -15.98
C TYR A 514 -15.55 -10.42 -16.34
N SER A 515 -14.28 -10.12 -16.05
CA SER A 515 -13.15 -10.98 -16.41
C SER A 515 -13.18 -12.29 -15.63
N HIS A 516 -13.63 -12.29 -14.38
CA HIS A 516 -13.80 -13.52 -13.61
C HIS A 516 -14.71 -14.56 -14.29
N PHE A 517 -15.79 -14.08 -14.94
CA PHE A 517 -16.75 -14.95 -15.60
C PHE A 517 -16.48 -15.19 -17.09
N LYS A 518 -15.74 -14.30 -17.76
CA LYS A 518 -15.63 -14.29 -19.24
C LYS A 518 -14.21 -14.43 -19.77
N SER A 519 -13.17 -14.08 -19.02
CA SER A 519 -11.80 -14.15 -19.54
C SER A 519 -11.33 -15.60 -19.64
N PRO A 520 -10.61 -15.97 -20.73
CA PRO A 520 -9.99 -17.28 -20.85
C PRO A 520 -8.93 -17.47 -19.77
N ARG A 521 -8.71 -18.73 -19.38
CA ARG A 521 -7.63 -19.10 -18.47
C ARG A 521 -6.34 -19.17 -19.26
N GLU A 522 -5.30 -18.57 -18.69
CA GLU A 522 -3.97 -18.55 -19.26
C GLU A 522 -3.17 -19.74 -18.73
N ALA A 523 -2.66 -20.58 -19.63
CA ALA A 523 -1.80 -21.70 -19.23
C ALA A 523 -0.32 -21.34 -19.23
N THR A 524 0.12 -20.34 -20.02
CA THR A 524 1.51 -19.88 -20.03
C THR A 524 1.86 -19.00 -18.82
N GLY A 525 3.15 -18.97 -18.47
CA GLY A 525 3.68 -18.01 -17.51
C GLY A 525 3.87 -16.60 -18.07
N ASP A 526 4.06 -16.43 -19.38
CA ASP A 526 4.29 -15.12 -20.01
C ASP A 526 2.98 -14.64 -20.64
N ASN A 527 2.12 -14.04 -19.81
CA ASN A 527 0.75 -13.68 -20.16
C ASN A 527 0.62 -12.41 -21.01
N TRP A 528 1.75 -11.75 -21.30
CA TRP A 528 1.81 -10.53 -22.10
C TRP A 528 2.39 -10.82 -23.48
N ASP A 529 1.90 -11.88 -24.13
CA ASP A 529 2.23 -12.27 -25.51
C ASP A 529 3.74 -12.39 -25.77
N GLY A 530 4.47 -12.95 -24.80
CA GLY A 530 5.92 -13.11 -24.91
C GLY A 530 6.72 -11.83 -24.62
N LEU A 531 6.11 -10.78 -24.04
CA LEU A 531 6.80 -9.53 -23.71
C LEU A 531 7.43 -9.53 -22.31
N GLY A 532 7.05 -10.45 -21.41
CA GLY A 532 7.58 -10.51 -20.05
C GLY A 532 9.11 -10.59 -20.04
N ARG A 533 9.79 -9.84 -19.15
CA ARG A 533 11.25 -9.70 -19.19
C ARG A 533 11.98 -10.37 -18.02
N THR A 534 11.28 -10.50 -16.91
CA THR A 534 11.82 -10.88 -15.61
C THR A 534 11.34 -12.26 -15.18
N LEU A 535 11.94 -12.79 -14.11
CA LEU A 535 11.86 -14.19 -13.75
C LEU A 535 10.43 -14.66 -13.39
N GLU A 536 9.57 -13.78 -12.88
CA GLU A 536 8.18 -14.12 -12.55
C GLU A 536 7.37 -14.55 -13.78
N TRP A 537 7.71 -14.06 -14.98
CA TRP A 537 7.06 -14.43 -16.24
C TRP A 537 7.49 -15.80 -16.76
N THR A 538 8.53 -16.37 -16.18
CA THR A 538 9.09 -17.65 -16.60
C THR A 538 8.43 -18.85 -15.91
N THR A 539 7.55 -18.62 -14.93
CA THR A 539 6.88 -19.70 -14.18
C THR A 539 6.16 -20.69 -15.09
N ALA A 540 6.05 -21.94 -14.66
CA ALA A 540 5.47 -23.03 -15.46
C ALA A 540 4.02 -22.76 -15.92
N SER A 541 3.29 -21.91 -15.20
CA SER A 541 1.94 -21.46 -15.52
C SER A 541 1.70 -20.03 -15.06
N ALA A 542 0.55 -19.46 -15.48
CA ALA A 542 0.11 -18.13 -15.06
C ALA A 542 0.07 -18.04 -13.52
N ILE A 543 -0.69 -18.93 -12.86
CA ILE A 543 -0.63 -19.11 -11.41
C ILE A 543 0.50 -20.11 -11.10
N PRO A 544 1.61 -19.69 -10.47
CA PRO A 544 2.70 -20.61 -10.18
C PRO A 544 2.29 -21.69 -9.15
N PRO A 545 2.87 -22.91 -9.21
CA PRO A 545 2.68 -23.93 -8.18
C PRO A 545 3.08 -23.43 -6.78
N LYS A 546 2.71 -24.20 -5.74
CA LYS A 546 3.05 -23.88 -4.34
C LYS A 546 4.55 -23.60 -4.14
N TYR A 547 5.40 -24.35 -4.84
CA TYR A 547 6.86 -24.26 -4.77
C TYR A 547 7.47 -23.19 -5.70
N ASN A 548 6.66 -22.46 -6.47
CA ASN A 548 7.04 -21.50 -7.53
C ASN A 548 7.84 -22.13 -8.69
N PHE A 549 9.07 -22.57 -8.41
CA PHE A 549 10.02 -23.13 -9.37
C PHE A 549 10.42 -24.53 -8.94
N ALA A 550 10.19 -25.52 -9.82
CA ALA A 550 10.62 -26.89 -9.58
C ALA A 550 12.16 -26.99 -9.48
N ILE A 551 12.84 -26.25 -10.37
CA ILE A 551 14.30 -26.14 -10.43
C ILE A 551 14.67 -24.68 -10.31
N THR A 552 15.64 -24.37 -9.45
CA THR A 552 16.14 -23.00 -9.28
C THR A 552 16.77 -22.51 -10.58
N PRO A 553 16.27 -21.41 -11.17
CA PRO A 553 16.74 -20.93 -12.46
C PRO A 553 18.07 -20.19 -12.31
N ASP A 554 18.96 -20.38 -13.29
CA ASP A 554 20.16 -19.56 -13.42
C ASP A 554 19.78 -18.19 -14.00
N TRP A 555 20.23 -17.14 -13.33
CA TRP A 555 19.95 -15.74 -13.67
C TRP A 555 21.21 -14.91 -13.58
N ASN A 556 21.69 -14.39 -14.72
CA ASN A 556 23.01 -13.76 -14.83
C ASN A 556 22.95 -12.29 -15.23
N ASP A 557 21.79 -11.80 -15.66
CA ASP A 557 21.56 -10.44 -16.11
C ASP A 557 20.08 -10.02 -15.99
N TYR A 558 19.79 -8.72 -15.98
CA TYR A 558 18.42 -8.19 -15.92
C TYR A 558 17.50 -8.75 -17.02
N ASP A 559 18.00 -8.91 -18.25
CA ASP A 559 17.22 -9.42 -19.39
C ASP A 559 17.44 -10.92 -19.66
N THR A 560 17.86 -11.70 -18.65
CA THR A 560 18.15 -13.14 -18.83
C THR A 560 17.01 -13.88 -19.54
N PHE A 561 15.75 -13.60 -19.21
CA PHE A 561 14.63 -14.28 -19.86
C PHE A 561 14.40 -13.85 -21.31
N VAL A 562 14.74 -12.60 -21.67
CA VAL A 562 14.71 -12.17 -23.07
C VAL A 562 15.75 -12.92 -23.87
N ASP A 563 16.98 -13.03 -23.35
CA ASP A 563 18.06 -13.83 -23.96
C ASP A 563 17.67 -15.32 -24.09
N MET A 564 17.04 -15.89 -23.05
CA MET A 564 16.52 -17.25 -23.09
C MET A 564 15.52 -17.43 -24.24
N LYS A 565 14.56 -16.51 -24.40
CA LYS A 565 13.57 -16.55 -25.48
C LYS A 565 14.19 -16.43 -26.87
N GLU A 566 15.15 -15.52 -27.06
CA GLU A 566 15.84 -15.32 -28.35
C GLU A 566 16.62 -16.56 -28.78
N HIS A 567 17.18 -17.32 -27.83
CA HIS A 567 17.94 -18.54 -28.10
C HIS A 567 17.10 -19.82 -27.97
N GLY A 568 15.78 -19.72 -27.81
CA GLY A 568 14.90 -20.88 -27.67
C GLY A 568 15.17 -21.75 -26.45
N ARG A 569 15.76 -21.19 -25.39
CA ARG A 569 16.09 -21.88 -24.14
C ARG A 569 15.02 -21.61 -23.09
N HIS A 570 14.71 -22.60 -22.25
CA HIS A 570 13.89 -22.39 -21.07
C HIS A 570 14.39 -23.24 -19.89
N TYR A 571 14.41 -22.70 -18.67
CA TYR A 571 14.80 -23.50 -17.49
C TYR A 571 13.85 -24.70 -17.22
N LEU A 572 12.66 -24.69 -17.83
CA LEU A 572 11.67 -25.76 -17.73
C LEU A 572 12.04 -26.96 -18.62
N ASP A 573 13.05 -26.82 -19.47
CA ASP A 573 13.59 -27.92 -20.28
C ASP A 573 14.44 -28.88 -19.43
N ASN A 574 14.78 -28.49 -18.20
CA ASN A 574 15.44 -29.36 -17.24
C ASN A 574 14.40 -30.18 -16.46
N HIS A 575 14.51 -31.51 -16.50
CA HIS A 575 13.62 -32.45 -15.81
C HIS A 575 14.26 -33.13 -14.61
N ASN A 576 15.41 -32.65 -14.13
CA ASN A 576 16.09 -33.20 -12.96
C ASN A 576 15.42 -32.71 -11.67
N TYR A 577 14.20 -33.17 -11.43
CA TYR A 577 13.41 -32.82 -10.25
C TYR A 577 13.94 -33.52 -9.00
N LYS A 578 13.85 -32.80 -7.88
CA LYS A 578 14.25 -33.27 -6.54
C LYS A 578 13.10 -33.00 -5.57
N ASP A 579 13.12 -33.69 -4.44
CA ASP A 579 12.17 -33.42 -3.36
C ASP A 579 12.28 -31.96 -2.93
N ILE A 580 11.11 -31.31 -2.79
CA ILE A 580 11.02 -29.90 -2.44
C ILE A 580 10.49 -29.77 -1.02
N HIS A 581 11.31 -29.20 -0.15
CA HIS A 581 10.90 -28.81 1.19
C HIS A 581 10.06 -27.52 1.18
N MET A 582 8.93 -27.52 1.89
CA MET A 582 7.99 -26.41 2.02
C MET A 582 7.53 -26.24 3.48
N PRO A 583 7.20 -25.01 3.91
CA PRO A 583 6.71 -24.75 5.27
C PRO A 583 5.26 -25.21 5.47
N ASN A 584 4.92 -25.65 6.69
CA ASN A 584 3.55 -25.98 7.07
C ASN A 584 2.72 -24.72 7.36
N ASN A 585 1.41 -24.83 7.18
CA ASN A 585 0.44 -23.82 7.61
C ASN A 585 0.44 -23.68 9.14
N THR A 586 0.15 -22.48 9.64
CA THR A 586 0.17 -22.17 11.07
C THR A 586 -1.00 -21.29 11.50
N PRO A 587 -1.67 -21.56 12.64
CA PRO A 587 -2.73 -20.71 13.16
C PRO A 587 -2.22 -19.56 14.04
N VAL A 588 -0.90 -19.45 14.24
CA VAL A 588 -0.29 -18.51 15.20
C VAL A 588 -0.65 -17.06 14.90
N GLY A 589 -0.45 -16.60 13.65
CA GLY A 589 -0.75 -15.21 13.29
C GLY A 589 -2.23 -14.88 13.43
N PHE A 590 -3.12 -15.80 13.05
CA PHE A 590 -4.57 -15.61 13.18
C PHE A 590 -5.00 -15.39 14.65
N TRP A 591 -4.53 -16.23 15.58
CA TRP A 591 -4.88 -16.09 16.99
C TRP A 591 -4.23 -14.86 17.64
N ILE A 592 -2.97 -14.54 17.29
CA ILE A 592 -2.34 -13.28 17.73
C ILE A 592 -3.17 -12.08 17.24
N GLY A 593 -3.61 -12.07 15.98
CA GLY A 593 -4.47 -11.03 15.42
C GLY A 593 -5.78 -10.88 16.18
N ILE A 594 -6.45 -11.98 16.54
CA ILE A 594 -7.69 -11.95 17.35
C ILE A 594 -7.42 -11.32 18.73
N PHE A 595 -6.41 -11.79 19.46
CA PHE A 595 -6.11 -11.24 20.78
C PHE A 595 -5.66 -9.78 20.72
N MET A 596 -4.89 -9.38 19.69
CA MET A 596 -4.53 -7.98 19.46
C MET A 596 -5.76 -7.11 19.16
N THR A 597 -6.71 -7.62 18.38
CA THR A 597 -7.96 -6.90 18.08
C THR A 597 -8.78 -6.71 19.34
N ILE A 598 -9.02 -7.77 20.12
CA ILE A 598 -9.84 -7.69 21.33
C ILE A 598 -9.14 -6.84 22.41
N GLY A 599 -7.86 -7.08 22.64
CA GLY A 599 -7.08 -6.33 23.63
C GLY A 599 -6.94 -4.87 23.27
N GLY A 600 -6.69 -4.56 21.99
CA GLY A 600 -6.65 -3.19 21.47
C GLY A 600 -8.00 -2.48 21.62
N PHE A 601 -9.11 -3.16 21.32
CA PHE A 601 -10.45 -2.61 21.50
C PHE A 601 -10.72 -2.20 22.95
N PHE A 602 -10.39 -3.05 23.93
CA PHE A 602 -10.58 -2.69 25.33
C PHE A 602 -9.67 -1.55 25.79
N LEU A 603 -8.43 -1.50 25.28
CA LEU A 603 -7.50 -0.42 25.58
C LEU A 603 -7.95 0.92 24.99
N ILE A 604 -8.61 0.92 23.83
CA ILE A 604 -9.20 2.12 23.22
C ILE A 604 -10.25 2.78 24.14
N PHE A 605 -11.01 1.96 24.87
CA PHE A 605 -11.97 2.40 25.90
C PHE A 605 -11.37 2.38 27.31
N GLU A 606 -10.05 2.52 27.42
CA GLU A 606 -9.30 2.68 28.69
C GLU A 606 -9.54 1.53 29.70
N THR A 607 -9.98 0.37 29.21
CA THR A 607 -10.31 -0.79 30.04
C THR A 607 -9.12 -1.76 30.06
N VAL A 608 -8.20 -1.56 31.00
CA VAL A 608 -6.89 -2.25 31.01
C VAL A 608 -6.97 -3.74 31.35
N ILE A 609 -7.84 -4.17 32.28
CA ILE A 609 -7.86 -5.57 32.75
C ILE A 609 -8.15 -6.59 31.63
N PRO A 610 -9.21 -6.44 30.80
CA PRO A 610 -9.42 -7.30 29.64
C PRO A 610 -8.26 -7.24 28.63
N ALA A 611 -7.68 -6.07 28.42
CA ALA A 611 -6.53 -5.92 27.52
C ALA A 611 -5.32 -6.73 28.00
N LEU A 612 -5.06 -6.76 29.32
CA LEU A 612 -4.03 -7.61 29.92
C LEU A 612 -4.33 -9.11 29.78
N LEU A 613 -5.60 -9.52 29.89
CA LEU A 613 -5.98 -10.92 29.64
C LEU A 613 -5.69 -11.34 28.18
N CYS A 614 -5.99 -10.47 27.21
CA CYS A 614 -5.64 -10.71 25.82
C CYS A 614 -4.12 -10.74 25.61
N LEU A 615 -3.35 -9.93 26.35
CA LEU A 615 -1.89 -9.96 26.32
C LEU A 615 -1.34 -11.32 26.76
N PHE A 616 -1.91 -11.94 27.80
CA PHE A 616 -1.57 -13.32 28.18
C PHE A 616 -1.92 -14.33 27.08
N GLY A 617 -3.02 -14.13 26.34
CA GLY A 617 -3.37 -14.94 25.17
C GLY A 617 -2.33 -14.85 24.04
N ILE A 618 -1.80 -13.64 23.79
CA ILE A 618 -0.73 -13.40 22.80
C ILE A 618 0.54 -14.14 23.24
N PHE A 619 1.01 -13.92 24.47
CA PHE A 619 2.20 -14.60 24.98
C PHE A 619 2.00 -16.12 25.05
N GLY A 620 0.82 -16.59 25.44
CA GLY A 620 0.48 -18.01 25.42
C GLY A 620 0.58 -18.62 24.02
N THR A 621 0.14 -17.89 22.98
CA THR A 621 0.27 -18.32 21.58
C THR A 621 1.74 -18.35 21.13
N MET A 622 2.53 -17.36 21.53
CA MET A 622 3.97 -17.32 21.24
C MET A 622 4.72 -18.46 21.95
N ILE A 623 4.41 -18.71 23.22
CA ILE A 623 4.97 -19.81 24.00
C ILE A 623 4.59 -21.14 23.35
N TYR A 624 3.31 -21.34 23.02
CA TYR A 624 2.85 -22.52 22.29
C TYR A 624 3.65 -22.76 21.00
N ARG A 625 3.86 -21.71 20.19
CA ARG A 625 4.67 -21.82 18.98
C ARG A 625 6.13 -22.17 19.28
N SER A 626 6.71 -21.64 20.35
CA SER A 626 8.11 -21.94 20.72
C SER A 626 8.35 -23.42 21.06
N PHE A 627 7.31 -24.12 21.54
CA PHE A 627 7.37 -25.56 21.82
C PHE A 627 7.04 -26.44 20.61
N GLN A 628 6.58 -25.86 19.48
CA GLN A 628 6.31 -26.64 18.28
C GLN A 628 7.61 -26.94 17.52
N VAL A 629 7.90 -28.23 17.35
CA VAL A 629 8.93 -28.70 16.43
C VAL A 629 8.28 -28.93 15.07
N ASP A 630 8.43 -27.96 14.16
CA ASP A 630 7.81 -27.97 12.84
C ASP A 630 8.89 -27.97 11.76
N HIS A 631 9.12 -29.15 11.17
CA HIS A 631 10.10 -29.35 10.12
C HIS A 631 9.53 -29.11 8.71
N GLY A 632 8.35 -28.52 8.55
CA GLY A 632 7.71 -28.40 7.23
C GLY A 632 7.27 -29.75 6.65
N TYR A 633 7.09 -29.80 5.34
CA TYR A 633 6.75 -31.00 4.58
C TYR A 633 7.57 -31.08 3.29
N HIS A 634 7.62 -32.26 2.67
CA HIS A 634 8.30 -32.47 1.40
C HIS A 634 7.28 -32.81 0.31
N ILE A 635 7.44 -32.19 -0.84
CA ILE A 635 6.75 -32.56 -2.10
C ILE A 635 7.70 -33.52 -2.83
N PRO A 636 7.32 -34.80 -3.02
CA PRO A 636 8.18 -35.78 -3.68
C PRO A 636 8.49 -35.39 -5.14
N ALA A 637 9.70 -35.73 -5.61
CA ALA A 637 10.12 -35.46 -6.99
C ALA A 637 9.15 -36.02 -8.05
N ALA A 638 8.49 -37.15 -7.76
CA ALA A 638 7.46 -37.73 -8.63
C ALA A 638 6.22 -36.83 -8.76
N GLU A 639 5.75 -36.23 -7.67
CA GLU A 639 4.61 -35.29 -7.67
C GLU A 639 4.98 -33.99 -8.41
N VAL A 640 6.21 -33.52 -8.24
CA VAL A 640 6.74 -32.38 -9.00
C VAL A 640 6.77 -32.70 -10.50
N ALA A 641 7.27 -33.88 -10.88
CA ALA A 641 7.33 -34.30 -12.27
C ALA A 641 5.95 -34.39 -12.92
N GLU A 642 4.97 -34.97 -12.22
CA GLU A 642 3.58 -35.05 -12.67
C GLU A 642 2.96 -33.66 -12.84
N THR A 643 3.17 -32.78 -11.86
CA THR A 643 2.66 -31.40 -11.90
C THR A 643 3.24 -30.64 -13.09
N GLU A 644 4.56 -30.67 -13.27
CA GLU A 644 5.24 -29.98 -14.37
C GLU A 644 4.88 -30.56 -15.75
N ALA A 645 4.66 -31.88 -15.85
CA ALA A 645 4.18 -32.50 -17.09
C ALA A 645 2.78 -31.99 -17.45
N ARG A 646 1.84 -31.98 -16.50
CA ARG A 646 0.48 -31.46 -16.70
C ARG A 646 0.48 -29.99 -17.13
N LEU A 647 1.32 -29.15 -16.50
CA LEU A 647 1.43 -27.73 -16.85
C LEU A 647 2.07 -27.52 -18.23
N ARG A 648 3.00 -28.41 -18.63
CA ARG A 648 3.59 -28.39 -19.98
C ARG A 648 2.56 -28.74 -21.05
N GLU A 649 1.76 -29.78 -20.84
CA GLU A 649 0.69 -30.14 -21.76
C GLU A 649 -0.33 -29.01 -21.93
N ALA A 650 -0.71 -28.34 -20.84
CA ALA A 650 -1.64 -27.22 -20.89
C ALA A 650 -1.09 -26.06 -21.77
N ARG A 651 0.21 -25.76 -21.64
CA ARG A 651 0.88 -24.74 -22.47
C ARG A 651 0.98 -25.13 -23.94
N ILE A 652 1.24 -26.40 -24.24
CA ILE A 652 1.29 -26.90 -25.62
C ILE A 652 -0.08 -26.74 -26.27
N LYS A 653 -1.15 -27.16 -25.58
CA LYS A 653 -2.53 -27.01 -26.06
C LYS A 653 -2.91 -25.55 -26.31
N GLU A 654 -2.52 -24.64 -25.42
CA GLU A 654 -2.77 -23.20 -25.61
C GLU A 654 -2.01 -22.65 -26.82
N ARG A 655 -0.74 -23.02 -27.01
CA ARG A 655 0.05 -22.62 -28.18
C ARG A 655 -0.53 -23.14 -29.49
N GLU A 656 -0.96 -24.40 -29.50
CA GLU A 656 -1.61 -25.03 -30.67
C GLU A 656 -2.92 -24.31 -31.02
N ALA A 657 -3.76 -24.02 -30.03
CA ALA A 657 -5.01 -23.29 -30.23
C ALA A 657 -4.77 -21.89 -30.84
N VAL A 658 -3.79 -21.15 -30.33
CA VAL A 658 -3.43 -19.82 -30.86
C VAL A 658 -2.90 -19.90 -32.29
N SER A 659 -2.12 -20.93 -32.63
CA SER A 659 -1.58 -21.11 -33.99
C SER A 659 -2.62 -21.48 -35.06
N HIS A 660 -3.80 -21.98 -34.65
CA HIS A 660 -4.91 -22.30 -35.54
C HIS A 660 -5.86 -21.12 -35.79
N GLU A 661 -5.80 -20.07 -34.95
CA GLU A 661 -6.60 -18.84 -35.08
C GLU A 661 -5.85 -17.71 -35.81
N SER A 662 -4.52 -17.81 -35.96
CA SER A 662 -3.65 -16.92 -36.75
C SER A 662 -3.52 -17.38 -38.19
#